data_AF-A0A4Q3KXP6-F1
#
_entry.id   AF-A0A4Q3KXP6-F1
#
_cell.length_a   1.000
_cell.length_b   1.000
_cell.length_c   1.000
_cell.angle_alpha   90.00
_cell.angle_beta   90.00
_cell.angle_gamma   90.00
#
_symmetry.space_group_name_H-M   'P 1'
#
loop_
_entity.id
_entity.type
_entity.pdbx_description
1 polymer ?
#
loop_
_entity_poly.entity_id
_entity_poly.type
_entity_poly.pdbx_seq_one_letter_code
_entity_poly.pdbx_strand_id
1 'polypeptide(L)'
;MTHTTPPGFRKSLLALAAIAVLAPHGAWALDLATAPAGTKEPYVAPNVIISIDDSGSMDYRLDQENANSASNSQVPGTGGVWPVNSRRVNVLKYALIGSNGTGGIFRDTTLLPDGKIRLAWQAMHNNGKSSNALNVDSASMNTNSMRSLDSTHRGNFISFINSIDPGDGTPSHLMFKQADDYMRRSLSSNSPWASKPGTTGAPYLACRRSYHIMMTDGRWNGTASGGEQDNNAKNVTLPDGTVYGSTVAANRPNTKLYSDAFNDTLADWAFKSWAVPAQTSGMTGTLQPTSEYRQAPATENFGDASKPAILDRYWNPRYNPATWPHMVTYTIGFSQLASSWPGASTIIGPTDKVPFGYDGSFPDFVTGTKTWPKMDAENKRSLDLWHAALNGRGRFYAVEKGEDLEKAFREILGKIATENQADLTSTAASGSNNTRSNVGKFVGGYEPVNAWKGFVTAETVQTGAGDIISATGWEGNNTAARLDALTDLTSRVILSWSDEWKSASNAPKGGVSFNWATDQTYLSTAQKALIGLNAASPVTSSGEKILSYIRGDRTEESATKLRVRKSRQGDIINSVVWYTGAPASNYPLKGYAAFTSDNKNRDPVIYVGGNDGMLHGFAAADGKERIAYVPRGVIGKLKNLVSQDYNNDHQYFVDGSPMTGDVDIGTTETPNWRTMLVSSLGLGGKGYFVLDVTNPSISNLSATNANTLVQLDRTRGSNEAAPDCATLTGTQKSFCDTMVEQDKDIGHITAQ
;
A
#
# COMPACT_ATOMS: atom_id res chain seq x y z
N MET A 1 42.79 40.81 -54.19
CA MET A 1 41.81 41.73 -53.56
C MET A 1 41.18 41.01 -52.39
N THR A 2 41.41 41.59 -51.24
CA THR A 2 40.93 41.28 -49.90
C THR A 2 39.44 41.56 -49.77
N HIS A 3 38.72 40.72 -49.02
CA HIS A 3 37.92 41.21 -47.89
C HIS A 3 37.85 40.14 -46.79
N THR A 4 38.59 40.45 -45.73
CA THR A 4 38.59 39.84 -44.39
C THR A 4 37.52 40.50 -43.53
N THR A 5 36.68 39.72 -42.85
CA THR A 5 36.01 40.15 -41.61
C THR A 5 35.84 38.95 -40.67
N PRO A 6 36.38 38.97 -39.44
CA PRO A 6 36.25 37.88 -38.48
C PRO A 6 34.92 37.98 -37.70
N PRO A 7 34.28 36.85 -37.31
CA PRO A 7 33.10 36.90 -36.47
C PRO A 7 33.50 37.25 -35.02
N GLY A 8 33.03 38.41 -34.56
CA GLY A 8 33.25 38.88 -33.19
C GLY A 8 32.50 38.04 -32.16
N PHE A 9 33.23 37.51 -31.19
CA PHE A 9 32.68 36.88 -30.00
C PHE A 9 31.94 37.91 -29.13
N ARG A 10 30.65 37.66 -28.83
CA ARG A 10 29.84 38.50 -27.96
C ARG A 10 30.24 38.31 -26.50
N LYS A 11 30.82 39.36 -25.89
CA LYS A 11 31.27 39.45 -24.48
C LYS A 11 30.17 39.19 -23.43
N SER A 12 28.91 39.05 -23.83
CA SER A 12 27.76 38.83 -22.95
C SER A 12 27.64 37.39 -22.42
N LEU A 13 28.24 36.39 -23.10
CA LEU A 13 28.17 34.97 -22.67
C LEU A 13 29.17 34.63 -21.56
N LEU A 14 30.34 35.28 -21.52
CA LEU A 14 31.31 35.10 -20.43
C LEU A 14 30.85 35.74 -19.11
N ALA A 15 30.06 36.82 -19.18
CA ALA A 15 29.52 37.46 -17.98
C ALA A 15 28.46 36.59 -17.28
N LEU A 16 27.65 35.84 -18.03
CA LEU A 16 26.69 34.88 -17.48
C LEU A 16 27.35 33.64 -16.88
N ALA A 17 28.45 33.16 -17.46
CA ALA A 17 29.23 32.06 -16.89
C ALA A 17 29.96 32.45 -15.58
N ALA A 18 30.43 33.70 -15.46
CA ALA A 18 31.10 34.18 -14.24
C ALA A 18 30.13 34.40 -13.06
N ILE A 19 28.86 34.75 -13.33
CA ILE A 19 27.85 34.91 -12.27
C ILE A 19 27.41 33.55 -11.70
N ALA A 20 27.44 32.47 -12.49
CA ALA A 20 27.14 31.12 -12.02
C ALA A 20 28.21 30.53 -11.08
N VAL A 21 29.44 31.06 -11.12
CA VAL A 21 30.57 30.58 -10.28
C VAL A 21 30.67 31.33 -8.95
N LEU A 22 30.02 32.49 -8.81
CA LEU A 22 30.12 33.35 -7.61
C LEU A 22 28.82 33.43 -6.80
N ALA A 23 27.73 32.80 -7.24
CA ALA A 23 26.54 32.65 -6.42
C ALA A 23 26.77 31.55 -5.37
N PRO A 24 26.46 31.79 -4.07
CA PRO A 24 26.48 30.73 -3.08
C PRO A 24 25.37 29.73 -3.44
N HIS A 25 25.76 28.65 -4.12
CA HIS A 25 24.90 27.48 -4.28
C HIS A 25 24.74 26.89 -2.88
N GLY A 26 23.67 27.29 -2.19
CA GLY A 26 23.20 26.53 -1.05
C GLY A 26 22.94 25.12 -1.56
N ALA A 27 23.79 24.17 -1.16
CA ALA A 27 23.56 22.76 -1.37
C ALA A 27 22.31 22.39 -0.57
N TRP A 28 21.15 22.54 -1.20
CA TRP A 28 19.93 21.91 -0.73
C TRP A 28 20.15 20.44 -1.00
N ALA A 29 20.46 19.69 0.06
CA ALA A 29 20.38 18.24 0.01
C ALA A 29 18.97 17.91 -0.48
N LEU A 30 18.86 17.44 -1.73
CA LEU A 30 17.66 16.77 -2.17
C LEU A 30 17.48 15.58 -1.22
N ASP A 31 16.35 15.55 -0.53
CA ASP A 31 15.91 14.37 0.19
C ASP A 31 15.68 13.29 -0.88
N LEU A 32 16.69 12.44 -1.10
CA LEU A 32 16.62 11.34 -2.06
C LEU A 32 15.45 10.46 -1.64
N ALA A 33 14.54 10.21 -2.59
CA ALA A 33 13.28 9.54 -2.33
C ALA A 33 13.48 8.22 -1.56
N THR A 34 12.91 8.14 -0.34
CA THR A 34 12.89 6.94 0.52
C THR A 34 11.98 5.83 -0.02
N ALA A 35 11.40 6.00 -1.20
CA ALA A 35 10.65 5.02 -1.95
C ALA A 35 10.74 5.38 -3.45
N PRO A 36 10.82 4.42 -4.39
CA PRO A 36 10.98 4.71 -5.81
C PRO A 36 9.81 5.53 -6.38
N ALA A 37 10.05 6.23 -7.48
CA ALA A 37 9.02 7.02 -8.17
C ALA A 37 7.82 6.12 -8.52
N GLY A 38 6.65 6.41 -7.94
CA GLY A 38 5.42 5.63 -8.10
C GLY A 38 5.04 4.71 -6.93
N THR A 39 5.76 4.71 -5.79
CA THR A 39 5.49 3.76 -4.67
C THR A 39 5.10 4.36 -3.32
N LYS A 40 5.09 5.69 -3.16
CA LYS A 40 4.52 6.33 -1.97
C LYS A 40 3.30 7.15 -2.36
N GLU A 41 2.13 6.52 -2.38
CA GLU A 41 0.94 7.24 -1.93
C GLU A 41 1.03 7.20 -0.39
N PRO A 42 1.35 8.32 0.31
CA PRO A 42 1.28 8.32 1.77
C PRO A 42 -0.14 7.95 2.19
N TYR A 43 -0.30 7.09 3.21
CA TYR A 43 -1.62 6.75 3.72
C TYR A 43 -2.39 8.02 4.11
N VAL A 44 -3.44 8.35 3.36
CA VAL A 44 -4.30 9.49 3.63
C VAL A 44 -5.55 8.99 4.33
N ALA A 45 -5.65 9.23 5.64
CA ALA A 45 -6.81 8.80 6.43
C ALA A 45 -8.14 9.31 5.79
N PRO A 46 -9.10 8.43 5.49
CA PRO A 46 -10.35 8.83 4.86
C PRO A 46 -11.21 9.69 5.78
N ASN A 47 -12.08 10.50 5.17
CA ASN A 47 -13.16 11.17 5.86
C ASN A 47 -14.37 10.23 5.95
N VAL A 48 -14.92 10.04 7.16
CA VAL A 48 -16.12 9.23 7.38
C VAL A 48 -17.14 10.09 8.13
N ILE A 49 -18.32 10.28 7.53
CA ILE A 49 -19.47 10.93 8.16
C ILE A 49 -20.48 9.85 8.49
N ILE A 50 -20.85 9.73 9.77
CA ILE A 50 -21.89 8.78 10.20
C ILE A 50 -23.17 9.55 10.54
N SER A 51 -24.26 9.22 9.87
CA SER A 51 -25.60 9.73 10.17
C SER A 51 -26.41 8.62 10.81
N ILE A 52 -26.89 8.90 12.01
CA ILE A 52 -27.64 7.95 12.83
C ILE A 52 -29.10 8.37 12.93
N ASP A 53 -29.97 7.41 12.68
CA ASP A 53 -31.38 7.49 12.99
C ASP A 53 -31.61 7.37 14.50
N ASP A 54 -32.19 8.43 15.07
CA ASP A 54 -32.70 8.48 16.44
C ASP A 54 -34.22 8.75 16.47
N SER A 55 -34.92 8.39 15.39
CA SER A 55 -36.37 8.53 15.25
C SER A 55 -37.14 7.65 16.23
N GLY A 56 -38.44 7.93 16.42
CA GLY A 56 -39.28 7.16 17.34
C GLY A 56 -39.36 5.66 17.03
N SER A 57 -39.25 5.25 15.77
CA SER A 57 -39.30 3.84 15.37
C SER A 57 -38.04 3.06 15.77
N MET A 58 -36.94 3.74 16.11
CA MET A 58 -35.77 3.10 16.72
C MET A 58 -36.05 2.56 18.13
N ASP A 59 -37.15 2.96 18.76
CA ASP A 59 -37.64 2.36 20.01
C ASP A 59 -38.35 1.01 19.78
N TYR A 60 -38.67 0.66 18.54
CA TYR A 60 -39.43 -0.55 18.23
C TYR A 60 -38.57 -1.80 18.26
N ARG A 61 -39.27 -2.95 18.23
CA ARG A 61 -38.66 -4.27 18.19
C ARG A 61 -38.00 -4.53 16.83
N LEU A 62 -37.09 -5.51 16.78
CA LEU A 62 -36.49 -5.94 15.51
C LEU A 62 -37.53 -6.60 14.57
N ASP A 63 -38.46 -7.37 15.15
CA ASP A 63 -39.45 -8.16 14.39
C ASP A 63 -40.78 -7.46 14.12
N GLN A 64 -41.05 -6.32 14.78
CA GLN A 64 -42.35 -5.64 14.68
C GLN A 64 -42.22 -4.12 14.71
N GLU A 65 -43.13 -3.47 14.01
CA GLU A 65 -43.25 -2.01 13.91
C GLU A 65 -44.03 -1.40 15.06
N ASN A 66 -43.65 -1.77 16.28
CA ASN A 66 -44.17 -1.18 17.51
C ASN A 66 -43.23 -1.51 18.69
N ALA A 67 -43.47 -0.82 19.81
CA ALA A 67 -42.75 -1.03 21.07
C ALA A 67 -43.42 -2.05 22.01
N ASN A 68 -44.52 -2.71 21.60
CA ASN A 68 -45.26 -3.59 22.50
C ASN A 68 -44.42 -4.80 22.89
N SER A 69 -44.21 -4.98 24.19
CA SER A 69 -43.35 -6.03 24.77
C SER A 69 -41.90 -5.96 24.27
N ALA A 70 -41.42 -4.77 23.89
CA ALA A 70 -40.02 -4.57 23.54
C ALA A 70 -39.11 -4.76 24.76
N SER A 71 -37.99 -5.46 24.55
CA SER A 71 -36.99 -5.75 25.57
C SER A 71 -35.98 -4.61 25.66
N ASN A 72 -35.70 -4.18 26.89
CA ASN A 72 -34.63 -3.24 27.22
C ASN A 72 -33.24 -3.90 27.32
N SER A 73 -33.05 -5.11 26.76
CA SER A 73 -31.72 -5.73 26.75
C SER A 73 -30.71 -4.82 26.04
N GLN A 74 -29.57 -4.59 26.69
CA GLN A 74 -28.46 -3.76 26.19
C GLN A 74 -27.29 -4.60 25.67
N VAL A 75 -27.38 -5.93 25.79
CA VAL A 75 -26.39 -6.89 25.34
C VAL A 75 -27.08 -8.05 24.63
N PRO A 76 -26.40 -8.74 23.70
CA PRO A 76 -26.93 -9.95 23.09
C PRO A 76 -27.06 -11.08 24.12
N GLY A 77 -27.91 -12.05 23.80
CA GLY A 77 -28.04 -13.29 24.56
C GLY A 77 -26.90 -14.27 24.29
N THR A 78 -27.13 -15.54 24.66
CA THR A 78 -26.16 -16.62 24.44
C THR A 78 -25.77 -16.75 22.98
N GLY A 79 -24.46 -16.86 22.71
CA GLY A 79 -23.94 -16.99 21.35
C GLY A 79 -23.91 -15.70 20.52
N GLY A 80 -24.14 -14.53 21.14
CA GLY A 80 -24.12 -13.24 20.43
C GLY A 80 -25.43 -12.90 19.70
N VAL A 81 -26.47 -13.72 19.86
CA VAL A 81 -27.76 -13.57 19.19
C VAL A 81 -28.66 -12.60 19.97
N TRP A 82 -29.30 -11.69 19.25
CA TRP A 82 -30.27 -10.77 19.85
C TRP A 82 -31.67 -11.37 19.91
N PRO A 83 -32.40 -11.21 21.02
CA PRO A 83 -33.84 -11.47 21.04
C PRO A 83 -34.55 -10.63 19.97
N VAL A 84 -35.46 -11.24 19.22
CA VAL A 84 -36.22 -10.53 18.17
C VAL A 84 -37.04 -9.36 18.71
N ASN A 85 -37.42 -9.41 20.00
CA ASN A 85 -38.12 -8.33 20.67
C ASN A 85 -37.19 -7.24 21.25
N SER A 86 -35.89 -7.27 21.01
CA SER A 86 -34.96 -6.22 21.43
C SER A 86 -35.25 -4.90 20.72
N ARG A 87 -35.08 -3.78 21.43
CA ARG A 87 -35.20 -2.45 20.83
C ARG A 87 -34.06 -2.16 19.87
N ARG A 88 -34.37 -1.64 18.68
CA ARG A 88 -33.37 -1.31 17.64
C ARG A 88 -32.27 -0.40 18.18
N VAL A 89 -32.63 0.64 18.95
CA VAL A 89 -31.66 1.58 19.52
C VAL A 89 -30.63 0.91 20.44
N ASN A 90 -31.02 -0.10 21.21
CA ASN A 90 -30.09 -0.80 22.11
C ASN A 90 -29.10 -1.65 21.31
N VAL A 91 -29.57 -2.30 20.25
CA VAL A 91 -28.71 -3.06 19.34
C VAL A 91 -27.73 -2.15 18.63
N LEU A 92 -28.19 -1.00 18.14
CA LEU A 92 -27.33 0.01 17.51
C LEU A 92 -26.23 0.49 18.45
N LYS A 93 -26.58 0.85 19.69
CA LYS A 93 -25.60 1.25 20.71
C LYS A 93 -24.57 0.15 20.92
N TYR A 94 -25.00 -1.09 21.11
CA TYR A 94 -24.07 -2.21 21.29
C TYR A 94 -23.17 -2.45 20.06
N ALA A 95 -23.73 -2.43 18.84
CA ALA A 95 -22.96 -2.66 17.62
C ALA A 95 -21.84 -1.62 17.44
N LEU A 96 -22.11 -0.36 17.79
CA LEU A 96 -21.15 0.72 17.64
C LEU A 96 -20.14 0.79 18.79
N ILE A 97 -20.58 0.63 20.04
CA ILE A 97 -19.74 0.92 21.23
C ILE A 97 -19.69 -0.20 22.27
N GLY A 98 -20.36 -1.32 22.05
CA GLY A 98 -20.31 -2.50 22.90
C GLY A 98 -20.81 -2.26 24.33
N SER A 99 -20.51 -3.20 25.22
CA SER A 99 -20.80 -3.11 26.65
C SER A 99 -19.71 -3.79 27.48
N ASN A 100 -19.29 -3.16 28.58
CA ASN A 100 -18.31 -3.69 29.55
C ASN A 100 -17.04 -4.32 28.93
N GLY A 101 -16.48 -3.67 27.90
CA GLY A 101 -15.26 -4.12 27.23
C GLY A 101 -15.46 -5.26 26.21
N THR A 102 -16.71 -5.62 25.90
CA THR A 102 -17.05 -6.63 24.89
C THR A 102 -17.88 -6.01 23.76
N GLY A 103 -17.53 -6.33 22.51
CA GLY A 103 -18.22 -5.81 21.31
C GLY A 103 -17.90 -4.33 21.03
N GLY A 104 -18.54 -3.79 19.98
CA GLY A 104 -18.45 -2.36 19.65
C GLY A 104 -17.28 -2.02 18.75
N ILE A 105 -17.56 -1.75 17.48
CA ILE A 105 -16.54 -1.43 16.48
C ILE A 105 -15.68 -0.21 16.82
N PHE A 106 -16.24 0.81 17.47
CA PHE A 106 -15.49 2.02 17.85
C PHE A 106 -14.67 1.86 19.13
N ARG A 107 -14.80 0.74 19.84
CA ARG A 107 -13.89 0.37 20.95
C ARG A 107 -12.81 -0.62 20.52
N ASP A 108 -12.98 -1.28 19.38
CA ASP A 108 -12.01 -2.21 18.80
C ASP A 108 -10.86 -1.44 18.13
N THR A 109 -9.81 -1.13 18.90
CA THR A 109 -8.61 -0.43 18.40
C THR A 109 -7.73 -1.32 17.53
N THR A 110 -8.01 -2.63 17.45
CA THR A 110 -7.31 -3.53 16.53
C THR A 110 -7.87 -3.42 15.12
N LEU A 111 -9.19 -3.37 14.99
CA LEU A 111 -9.88 -3.16 13.71
C LEU A 111 -9.84 -1.70 13.26
N LEU A 112 -10.01 -0.77 14.21
CA LEU A 112 -10.03 0.67 13.95
C LEU A 112 -9.01 1.41 14.85
N PRO A 113 -7.70 1.32 14.55
CA PRO A 113 -6.67 2.05 15.30
C PRO A 113 -6.88 3.56 15.29
N ASP A 114 -6.30 4.25 16.27
CA ASP A 114 -6.33 5.71 16.32
C ASP A 114 -5.61 6.32 15.10
N GLY A 115 -6.19 7.39 14.56
CA GLY A 115 -5.72 8.04 13.34
C GLY A 115 -5.98 7.28 12.05
N LYS A 116 -6.59 6.07 12.11
CA LYS A 116 -6.88 5.29 10.90
C LYS A 116 -7.92 5.98 10.02
N ILE A 117 -8.94 6.60 10.60
CA ILE A 117 -9.95 7.38 9.88
C ILE A 117 -10.06 8.79 10.48
N ARG A 118 -10.71 9.67 9.75
CA ARG A 118 -11.30 10.89 10.29
C ARG A 118 -12.80 10.69 10.43
N LEU A 119 -13.36 11.14 11.53
CA LEU A 119 -14.76 10.91 11.87
C LEU A 119 -15.48 12.25 12.07
N ALA A 120 -16.67 12.36 11.49
CA ALA A 120 -17.70 13.32 11.85
C ALA A 120 -19.03 12.59 12.02
N TRP A 121 -19.98 13.18 12.73
CA TRP A 121 -21.27 12.54 12.94
C TRP A 121 -22.44 13.52 13.06
N GLN A 122 -23.64 12.98 12.88
CA GLN A 122 -24.90 13.66 13.12
C GLN A 122 -26.01 12.65 13.47
N ALA A 123 -27.07 13.15 14.09
CA ALA A 123 -28.32 12.44 14.33
C ALA A 123 -29.50 13.25 13.76
N MET A 124 -30.59 12.57 13.41
CA MET A 124 -31.75 13.20 12.77
C MET A 124 -32.37 14.31 13.63
N HIS A 125 -32.55 14.03 14.92
CA HIS A 125 -33.19 14.93 15.87
C HIS A 125 -32.28 15.29 17.05
N ASN A 126 -31.19 14.54 17.26
CA ASN A 126 -30.30 14.68 18.41
C ASN A 126 -31.10 14.65 19.73
N ASN A 127 -32.06 13.73 19.82
CA ASN A 127 -32.98 13.54 20.95
C ASN A 127 -32.22 13.28 22.26
N GLY A 128 -31.07 12.62 22.16
CA GLY A 128 -30.11 12.42 23.24
C GLY A 128 -29.42 13.67 23.77
N LYS A 129 -29.65 14.83 23.14
CA LYS A 129 -29.03 16.14 23.44
C LYS A 129 -27.50 16.08 23.49
N SER A 130 -26.90 15.29 22.61
CA SER A 130 -25.45 15.28 22.46
C SER A 130 -24.95 16.63 21.96
N SER A 131 -23.74 17.01 22.37
CA SER A 131 -23.18 18.31 22.00
C SER A 131 -23.05 18.43 20.47
N ASN A 132 -23.85 19.34 19.89
CA ASN A 132 -23.82 19.74 18.49
C ASN A 132 -24.13 18.65 17.44
N ALA A 133 -24.69 17.51 17.83
CA ALA A 133 -24.90 16.39 16.91
C ALA A 133 -26.10 16.54 15.96
N LEU A 134 -26.88 17.63 16.04
CA LEU A 134 -28.04 17.87 15.16
C LEU A 134 -27.66 18.20 13.71
N ASN A 135 -26.45 18.73 13.49
CA ASN A 135 -25.98 19.10 12.16
C ASN A 135 -24.45 18.99 12.08
N VAL A 136 -23.94 18.21 11.12
CA VAL A 136 -22.49 18.10 10.89
C VAL A 136 -21.89 19.34 10.22
N ASP A 137 -22.66 20.04 9.39
CA ASP A 137 -22.25 21.23 8.64
C ASP A 137 -22.37 22.53 9.47
N SER A 138 -21.68 22.61 10.61
CA SER A 138 -21.62 23.85 11.39
C SER A 138 -20.46 24.75 10.98
N ALA A 139 -20.69 26.07 10.84
CA ALA A 139 -19.66 27.06 10.47
C ALA A 139 -18.42 27.03 11.39
N SER A 140 -18.59 26.60 12.64
CA SER A 140 -17.53 26.42 13.63
C SER A 140 -17.15 24.95 13.80
N MET A 141 -15.94 24.70 14.30
CA MET A 141 -15.51 23.34 14.67
C MET A 141 -16.18 22.90 15.97
N ASN A 142 -17.26 22.12 15.84
CA ASN A 142 -18.00 21.55 16.96
C ASN A 142 -17.49 20.17 17.34
N THR A 143 -17.99 19.61 18.44
CA THR A 143 -17.60 18.28 18.93
C THR A 143 -17.76 17.19 17.86
N ASN A 144 -18.82 17.25 17.05
CA ASN A 144 -19.14 16.30 15.99
C ASN A 144 -18.47 16.56 14.63
N SER A 145 -17.71 17.65 14.49
CA SER A 145 -17.00 17.99 13.25
C SER A 145 -15.88 17.01 12.94
N MET A 146 -15.51 16.93 11.66
CA MET A 146 -14.46 16.05 11.14
C MET A 146 -13.14 16.25 11.87
N ARG A 147 -12.63 15.21 12.52
CA ARG A 147 -11.28 15.17 13.09
C ARG A 147 -10.67 13.79 12.91
N SER A 148 -9.35 13.70 13.02
CA SER A 148 -8.68 12.42 13.20
C SER A 148 -9.33 11.66 14.37
N LEU A 149 -9.63 10.37 14.18
CA LEU A 149 -10.17 9.55 15.26
C LEU A 149 -9.04 9.17 16.23
N ASP A 150 -8.71 10.09 17.12
CA ASP A 150 -7.84 9.83 18.28
C ASP A 150 -8.66 9.40 19.50
N SER A 151 -7.99 9.09 20.61
CA SER A 151 -8.63 8.68 21.86
C SER A 151 -9.68 9.68 22.37
N THR A 152 -9.49 10.99 22.15
CA THR A 152 -10.40 12.04 22.61
C THR A 152 -11.65 12.09 21.73
N HIS A 153 -11.45 12.15 20.42
CA HIS A 153 -12.56 12.22 19.46
C HIS A 153 -13.36 10.92 19.45
N ARG A 154 -12.72 9.77 19.69
CA ARG A 154 -13.35 8.48 19.93
C ARG A 154 -14.20 8.49 21.19
N GLY A 155 -13.69 9.04 22.30
CA GLY A 155 -14.45 9.23 23.53
C GLY A 155 -15.70 10.11 23.34
N ASN A 156 -15.58 11.17 22.54
CA ASN A 156 -16.70 12.04 22.17
C ASN A 156 -17.77 11.28 21.36
N PHE A 157 -17.35 10.52 20.34
CA PHE A 157 -18.28 9.71 19.55
C PHE A 157 -18.97 8.64 20.40
N ILE A 158 -18.23 7.96 21.29
CA ILE A 158 -18.81 6.98 22.21
C ILE A 158 -19.86 7.62 23.13
N SER A 159 -19.57 8.83 23.63
CA SER A 159 -20.51 9.59 24.45
C SER A 159 -21.76 10.00 23.66
N PHE A 160 -21.59 10.38 22.39
CA PHE A 160 -22.70 10.62 21.48
C PHE A 160 -23.59 9.38 21.31
N ILE A 161 -23.00 8.22 20.98
CA ILE A 161 -23.79 6.99 20.80
C ILE A 161 -24.52 6.58 22.08
N ASN A 162 -23.86 6.68 23.24
CA ASN A 162 -24.50 6.41 24.53
C ASN A 162 -25.73 7.30 24.76
N SER A 163 -25.66 8.57 24.34
CA SER A 163 -26.71 9.55 24.57
C SER A 163 -27.94 9.38 23.69
N ILE A 164 -27.86 8.70 22.54
CA ILE A 164 -28.97 8.56 21.58
C ILE A 164 -30.26 8.11 22.29
N ASP A 165 -31.35 8.78 21.98
CA ASP A 165 -32.67 8.49 22.55
C ASP A 165 -33.71 8.49 21.40
N PRO A 166 -34.61 7.50 21.28
CA PRO A 166 -35.60 7.50 20.20
C PRO A 166 -36.68 8.56 20.37
N GLY A 167 -37.04 9.27 19.30
CA GLY A 167 -38.14 10.24 19.31
C GLY A 167 -38.33 10.93 17.95
N ASP A 168 -39.45 11.64 17.77
CA ASP A 168 -39.75 12.38 16.54
C ASP A 168 -39.74 11.52 15.25
N GLY A 169 -39.50 12.15 14.09
CA GLY A 169 -39.62 11.55 12.77
C GLY A 169 -38.29 11.12 12.16
N THR A 170 -38.32 10.78 10.86
CA THR A 170 -37.16 10.22 10.14
C THR A 170 -36.74 11.10 8.94
N PRO A 171 -36.19 12.31 9.16
CA PRO A 171 -35.84 13.30 8.13
C PRO A 171 -34.57 12.94 7.34
N SER A 172 -34.53 11.76 6.72
CA SER A 172 -33.32 11.19 6.10
C SER A 172 -32.69 12.11 5.04
N HIS A 173 -33.50 12.84 4.26
CA HIS A 173 -33.02 13.79 3.25
C HIS A 173 -32.12 14.88 3.84
N LEU A 174 -32.44 15.35 5.05
CA LEU A 174 -31.66 16.38 5.72
C LEU A 174 -30.26 15.87 6.08
N MET A 175 -30.13 14.61 6.48
CA MET A 175 -28.84 14.00 6.82
C MET A 175 -27.92 13.95 5.60
N PHE A 176 -28.44 13.55 4.44
CA PHE A 176 -27.69 13.54 3.19
C PHE A 176 -27.27 14.95 2.77
N LYS A 177 -28.20 15.92 2.81
CA LYS A 177 -27.91 17.31 2.50
C LYS A 177 -26.79 17.88 3.38
N GLN A 178 -26.88 17.69 4.70
CA GLN A 178 -25.89 18.20 5.64
C GLN A 178 -24.50 17.56 5.42
N ALA A 179 -24.44 16.27 5.09
CA ALA A 179 -23.18 15.62 4.75
C ALA A 179 -22.58 16.15 3.44
N ASP A 180 -23.41 16.33 2.39
CA ASP A 180 -23.00 16.91 1.09
C ASP A 180 -22.48 18.35 1.27
N ASP A 181 -23.25 19.20 1.96
CA ASP A 181 -22.89 20.60 2.20
C ASP A 181 -21.58 20.70 2.99
N TYR A 182 -21.39 19.84 4.00
CA TYR A 182 -20.16 19.85 4.79
C TYR A 182 -18.92 19.56 3.95
N MET A 183 -19.01 18.57 3.05
CA MET A 183 -17.93 18.23 2.13
C MET A 183 -17.69 19.33 1.08
N ARG A 184 -18.71 20.12 0.75
CA ARG A 184 -18.61 21.25 -0.21
C ARG A 184 -18.17 22.57 0.42
N ARG A 185 -18.04 22.63 1.74
CA ARG A 185 -17.63 23.84 2.46
C ARG A 185 -16.32 24.43 1.91
N SER A 186 -16.28 25.75 1.80
CA SER A 186 -15.07 26.51 1.45
C SER A 186 -13.84 26.06 2.23
N LEU A 187 -12.72 25.92 1.50
CA LEU A 187 -11.43 25.52 2.06
C LEU A 187 -10.98 26.51 3.14
N SER A 188 -10.76 26.00 4.34
CA SER A 188 -10.32 26.75 5.54
C SER A 188 -9.72 25.76 6.54
N SER A 189 -9.18 26.21 7.67
CA SER A 189 -8.76 25.31 8.74
C SER A 189 -9.90 24.40 9.21
N ASN A 190 -11.17 24.82 9.07
CA ASN A 190 -12.35 24.08 9.54
C ASN A 190 -12.99 23.19 8.44
N SER A 191 -12.41 23.16 7.25
CA SER A 191 -12.89 22.34 6.14
C SER A 191 -12.57 20.85 6.40
N PRO A 192 -13.44 19.91 5.98
CA PRO A 192 -13.14 18.47 6.07
C PRO A 192 -11.94 18.06 5.20
N TRP A 193 -11.54 18.90 4.23
CA TRP A 193 -10.39 18.67 3.36
C TRP A 193 -9.06 19.15 3.94
N ALA A 194 -9.09 19.87 5.05
CA ALA A 194 -7.91 20.45 5.69
C ALA A 194 -6.87 19.37 6.08
N SER A 195 -5.60 19.74 6.09
CA SER A 195 -4.51 18.86 6.52
C SER A 195 -4.72 18.39 7.96
N LYS A 196 -5.15 19.28 8.86
CA LYS A 196 -5.66 18.94 10.21
C LYS A 196 -6.90 19.79 10.52
N PRO A 197 -8.12 19.28 10.33
CA PRO A 197 -9.33 20.05 10.58
C PRO A 197 -9.36 20.69 11.98
N GLY A 198 -9.73 21.97 12.02
CA GLY A 198 -9.75 22.85 13.19
C GLY A 198 -8.41 23.44 13.63
N THR A 199 -7.29 23.04 13.03
CA THR A 199 -5.96 23.54 13.44
C THR A 199 -5.08 23.96 12.27
N THR A 200 -5.06 23.22 11.17
CA THR A 200 -4.20 23.48 10.01
C THR A 200 -4.97 23.28 8.71
N GLY A 201 -5.12 24.35 7.93
CA GLY A 201 -5.80 24.36 6.62
C GLY A 201 -5.05 23.59 5.54
N ALA A 202 -4.11 24.26 4.86
CA ALA A 202 -3.35 23.67 3.77
C ALA A 202 -2.26 22.67 4.25
N PRO A 203 -1.83 21.70 3.41
CA PRO A 203 -2.40 21.37 2.10
C PRO A 203 -3.76 20.69 2.20
N TYR A 204 -4.69 21.07 1.32
CA TYR A 204 -6.00 20.41 1.18
C TYR A 204 -5.85 19.23 0.23
N LEU A 205 -6.17 18.02 0.64
CA LEU A 205 -5.83 16.81 -0.14
C LEU A 205 -6.98 16.32 -1.00
N ALA A 206 -6.87 16.44 -2.32
CA ALA A 206 -7.87 15.93 -3.28
C ALA A 206 -7.88 14.40 -3.36
N CYS A 207 -6.76 13.74 -3.02
CA CYS A 207 -6.65 12.29 -2.97
C CYS A 207 -7.36 11.65 -1.76
N ARG A 208 -7.89 12.44 -0.82
CA ARG A 208 -8.58 11.94 0.37
C ARG A 208 -9.95 11.38 0.00
N ARG A 209 -10.18 10.09 0.25
CA ARG A 209 -11.52 9.50 0.05
C ARG A 209 -12.45 9.96 1.16
N SER A 210 -13.73 10.12 0.81
CA SER A 210 -14.77 10.55 1.73
C SER A 210 -15.97 9.63 1.63
N TYR A 211 -16.55 9.28 2.77
CA TYR A 211 -17.64 8.31 2.89
C TYR A 211 -18.76 8.86 3.78
N HIS A 212 -20.00 8.57 3.39
CA HIS A 212 -21.19 8.79 4.20
C HIS A 212 -21.80 7.43 4.54
N ILE A 213 -21.95 7.15 5.82
CA ILE A 213 -22.66 5.96 6.31
C ILE A 213 -23.97 6.45 6.90
N MET A 214 -25.07 6.16 6.20
CA MET A 214 -26.41 6.40 6.68
C MET A 214 -26.95 5.12 7.32
N MET A 215 -27.34 5.18 8.59
CA MET A 215 -28.06 4.09 9.24
C MET A 215 -29.44 4.56 9.66
N THR A 216 -30.46 3.82 9.26
CA THR A 216 -31.87 4.04 9.60
C THR A 216 -32.59 2.71 9.70
N ASP A 217 -33.70 2.65 10.45
CA ASP A 217 -34.55 1.46 10.45
C ASP A 217 -35.44 1.34 9.21
N GLY A 218 -35.38 2.31 8.27
CA GLY A 218 -35.82 2.11 6.89
C GLY A 218 -36.53 3.31 6.27
N ARG A 219 -37.79 3.50 6.65
CA ARG A 219 -38.69 4.47 5.99
C ARG A 219 -38.33 5.89 6.40
N TRP A 220 -38.61 6.84 5.53
CA TRP A 220 -38.28 8.24 5.77
C TRP A 220 -39.46 9.18 5.57
N ASN A 221 -39.32 10.37 6.16
CA ASN A 221 -40.09 11.56 5.83
C ASN A 221 -39.16 12.65 5.25
N GLY A 222 -39.70 13.45 4.34
CA GLY A 222 -38.92 14.42 3.56
C GLY A 222 -38.87 15.77 4.26
N THR A 223 -37.67 16.36 4.37
CA THR A 223 -37.46 17.68 5.00
C THR A 223 -36.46 18.56 4.23
N ALA A 224 -35.81 18.02 3.20
CA ALA A 224 -34.86 18.72 2.35
C ALA A 224 -35.02 18.27 0.89
N SER A 225 -34.92 19.22 -0.04
CA SER A 225 -35.01 18.97 -1.48
C SER A 225 -33.62 19.04 -2.12
N GLY A 226 -33.32 18.04 -2.94
CA GLY A 226 -32.11 17.94 -3.77
C GLY A 226 -32.38 18.20 -5.26
N GLY A 227 -33.65 18.25 -5.67
CA GLY A 227 -34.07 18.17 -7.07
C GLY A 227 -33.78 16.80 -7.69
N GLU A 228 -34.17 16.62 -8.95
CA GLU A 228 -33.78 15.46 -9.76
C GLU A 228 -32.31 15.61 -10.21
N GLN A 229 -31.50 14.61 -9.87
CA GLN A 229 -30.06 14.58 -10.10
C GLN A 229 -29.64 13.39 -10.99
N ASP A 230 -30.38 12.29 -10.98
CA ASP A 230 -29.95 11.02 -11.59
C ASP A 230 -30.70 10.63 -12.88
N ASN A 231 -31.45 11.55 -13.51
CA ASN A 231 -32.22 11.23 -14.72
C ASN A 231 -31.33 11.04 -15.97
N ASN A 232 -31.25 9.79 -16.45
CA ASN A 232 -30.43 9.40 -17.59
C ASN A 232 -31.03 9.78 -18.96
N ALA A 233 -32.19 10.42 -19.00
CA ALA A 233 -32.72 11.05 -20.22
C ALA A 233 -32.02 12.38 -20.55
N LYS A 234 -31.11 12.84 -19.69
CA LYS A 234 -30.26 14.02 -19.89
C LYS A 234 -28.83 13.59 -20.19
N ASN A 235 -28.06 14.46 -20.84
CA ASN A 235 -26.61 14.30 -20.97
C ASN A 235 -25.96 15.02 -19.79
N VAL A 236 -25.43 14.28 -18.83
CA VAL A 236 -24.69 14.83 -17.68
C VAL A 236 -23.22 14.46 -17.84
N THR A 237 -22.36 15.45 -18.11
CA THR A 237 -20.92 15.21 -18.25
C THR A 237 -20.27 15.15 -16.87
N LEU A 238 -19.67 14.01 -16.55
CA LEU A 238 -18.90 13.79 -15.32
C LEU A 238 -17.52 14.47 -15.42
N PRO A 239 -16.83 14.68 -14.29
CA PRO A 239 -15.56 15.42 -14.25
C PRO A 239 -14.42 14.81 -15.07
N ASP A 240 -14.46 13.50 -15.35
CA ASP A 240 -13.50 12.79 -16.20
C ASP A 240 -13.88 12.82 -17.70
N GLY A 241 -14.96 13.50 -18.07
CA GLY A 241 -15.49 13.58 -19.42
C GLY A 241 -16.48 12.47 -19.80
N THR A 242 -16.69 11.47 -18.95
CA THR A 242 -17.68 10.42 -19.18
C THR A 242 -19.08 11.02 -19.14
N VAL A 243 -19.93 10.69 -20.12
CA VAL A 243 -21.32 11.16 -20.13
C VAL A 243 -22.21 10.15 -19.41
N TYR A 244 -22.92 10.62 -18.40
CA TYR A 244 -24.04 9.93 -17.79
C TYR A 244 -25.32 10.23 -18.57
N GLY A 245 -25.97 9.16 -19.05
CA GLY A 245 -27.25 9.27 -19.77
C GLY A 245 -27.14 9.76 -21.22
N SER A 246 -28.30 9.95 -21.85
CA SER A 246 -28.44 10.55 -23.19
C SER A 246 -29.88 10.97 -23.46
N THR A 247 -30.04 12.08 -24.19
CA THR A 247 -31.33 12.49 -24.75
C THR A 247 -31.85 11.52 -25.81
N VAL A 248 -30.98 10.69 -26.40
CA VAL A 248 -31.36 9.62 -27.32
C VAL A 248 -31.31 8.29 -26.59
N ALA A 249 -32.47 7.65 -26.39
CA ALA A 249 -32.59 6.43 -25.59
C ALA A 249 -31.64 5.29 -26.03
N ALA A 250 -31.43 5.13 -27.34
CA ALA A 250 -30.55 4.11 -27.91
C ALA A 250 -29.06 4.36 -27.63
N ASN A 251 -28.68 5.59 -27.30
CA ASN A 251 -27.29 5.99 -27.04
C ASN A 251 -27.00 6.10 -25.53
N ARG A 252 -27.98 5.79 -24.67
CA ARG A 252 -27.75 5.82 -23.23
C ARG A 252 -26.73 4.73 -22.89
N PRO A 253 -25.66 5.05 -22.15
CA PRO A 253 -24.77 4.04 -21.61
C PRO A 253 -25.52 3.12 -20.63
N ASN A 254 -24.84 2.13 -20.08
CA ASN A 254 -25.37 1.15 -19.10
C ASN A 254 -25.73 1.77 -17.73
N THR A 255 -26.46 2.89 -17.71
CA THR A 255 -26.79 3.71 -16.53
C THR A 255 -28.22 3.55 -16.03
N LYS A 256 -29.03 2.68 -16.65
CA LYS A 256 -30.44 2.47 -16.27
C LYS A 256 -30.60 2.05 -14.81
N LEU A 257 -29.66 1.26 -14.30
CA LEU A 257 -29.59 0.84 -12.90
C LEU A 257 -29.63 2.00 -11.91
N TYR A 258 -29.06 3.15 -12.28
CA TYR A 258 -28.86 4.30 -11.39
C TYR A 258 -29.94 5.37 -11.52
N SER A 259 -30.84 5.25 -12.49
CA SER A 259 -31.65 6.38 -12.93
C SER A 259 -33.12 6.24 -12.58
N ASP A 260 -33.71 7.33 -12.11
CA ASP A 260 -35.15 7.56 -12.19
C ASP A 260 -35.47 8.96 -12.77
N ALA A 261 -36.72 9.41 -12.64
CA ALA A 261 -37.18 10.70 -13.17
C ALA A 261 -37.96 11.50 -12.10
N PHE A 262 -37.69 11.20 -10.83
CA PHE A 262 -38.35 11.77 -9.68
C PHE A 262 -37.38 12.75 -9.01
N ASN A 263 -37.94 13.79 -8.41
CA ASN A 263 -37.16 14.71 -7.60
C ASN A 263 -37.08 14.19 -6.16
N ASP A 264 -36.03 14.60 -5.47
CA ASP A 264 -35.94 14.56 -4.02
C ASP A 264 -36.02 13.13 -3.47
N THR A 265 -35.25 12.23 -4.07
CA THR A 265 -34.93 10.91 -3.52
C THR A 265 -33.62 10.96 -2.71
N LEU A 266 -33.38 9.98 -1.86
CA LEU A 266 -32.06 9.78 -1.25
C LEU A 266 -31.02 9.45 -2.33
N ALA A 267 -31.45 8.76 -3.38
CA ALA A 267 -30.64 8.44 -4.55
C ALA A 267 -30.15 9.66 -5.31
N ASP A 268 -30.97 10.72 -5.42
CA ASP A 268 -30.56 12.00 -6.00
C ASP A 268 -29.42 12.65 -5.21
N TRP A 269 -29.54 12.67 -3.88
CA TRP A 269 -28.49 13.22 -3.03
C TRP A 269 -27.19 12.43 -3.14
N ALA A 270 -27.27 11.09 -3.07
CA ALA A 270 -26.11 10.22 -3.21
C ALA A 270 -25.44 10.38 -4.58
N PHE A 271 -26.23 10.46 -5.65
CA PHE A 271 -25.72 10.70 -7.00
C PHE A 271 -25.04 12.06 -7.11
N LYS A 272 -25.64 13.13 -6.58
CA LYS A 272 -25.05 14.47 -6.57
C LYS A 272 -23.72 14.50 -5.81
N SER A 273 -23.65 13.89 -4.63
CA SER A 273 -22.44 13.83 -3.81
C SER A 273 -21.31 13.01 -4.47
N TRP A 274 -21.66 12.06 -5.32
CA TRP A 274 -20.71 11.30 -6.12
C TRP A 274 -20.31 12.02 -7.43
N ALA A 275 -21.28 12.45 -8.23
CA ALA A 275 -21.09 12.94 -9.60
C ALA A 275 -20.54 14.37 -9.70
N VAL A 276 -20.88 15.24 -8.74
CA VAL A 276 -20.45 16.65 -8.74
C VAL A 276 -19.27 16.84 -7.77
N PRO A 277 -18.08 17.28 -8.23
CA PRO A 277 -16.92 17.45 -7.38
C PRO A 277 -17.24 18.28 -6.13
N ALA A 278 -16.88 17.76 -4.97
CA ALA A 278 -17.05 18.45 -3.69
C ALA A 278 -16.21 19.74 -3.65
N GLN A 279 -15.09 19.77 -4.37
CA GLN A 279 -14.19 20.91 -4.53
C GLN A 279 -13.61 20.90 -5.95
N THR A 280 -13.40 22.09 -6.52
CA THR A 280 -12.93 22.24 -7.92
C THR A 280 -11.56 22.93 -8.03
N SER A 281 -11.07 23.55 -6.96
CA SER A 281 -9.77 24.24 -6.95
C SER A 281 -9.19 24.32 -5.53
N GLY A 282 -7.92 24.74 -5.40
CA GLY A 282 -7.27 24.96 -4.11
C GLY A 282 -6.82 23.69 -3.36
N MET A 283 -6.85 22.53 -4.03
CA MET A 283 -6.42 21.25 -3.48
C MET A 283 -5.12 20.74 -4.13
N THR A 284 -4.42 19.85 -3.43
CA THR A 284 -3.18 19.19 -3.83
C THR A 284 -3.40 17.69 -3.97
N GLY A 285 -2.70 17.07 -4.91
CA GLY A 285 -2.83 15.65 -5.25
C GLY A 285 -3.98 15.37 -6.21
N THR A 286 -4.13 14.11 -6.62
CA THR A 286 -5.23 13.65 -7.47
C THR A 286 -5.83 12.38 -6.87
N LEU A 287 -7.15 12.21 -6.97
CA LEU A 287 -7.79 10.98 -6.57
C LEU A 287 -7.60 9.94 -7.68
N GLN A 288 -6.98 8.82 -7.35
CA GLN A 288 -6.90 7.68 -8.25
C GLN A 288 -8.07 6.72 -7.98
N PRO A 289 -8.57 5.98 -8.99
CA PRO A 289 -9.57 4.94 -8.77
C PRO A 289 -9.06 3.89 -7.76
N THR A 290 -9.94 3.06 -7.21
CA THR A 290 -9.47 1.96 -6.35
C THR A 290 -8.72 0.89 -7.13
N SER A 291 -7.92 0.09 -6.43
CA SER A 291 -7.21 -1.03 -7.05
C SER A 291 -8.16 -2.07 -7.62
N GLU A 292 -9.29 -2.31 -6.93
CA GLU A 292 -10.33 -3.21 -7.42
C GLU A 292 -10.94 -2.71 -8.74
N TYR A 293 -11.15 -1.39 -8.88
CA TYR A 293 -11.61 -0.83 -10.17
C TYR A 293 -10.57 -1.01 -11.28
N ARG A 294 -9.28 -0.80 -11.00
CA ARG A 294 -8.22 -0.98 -12.01
C ARG A 294 -8.12 -2.42 -12.50
N GLN A 295 -8.31 -3.38 -11.61
CA GLN A 295 -8.23 -4.82 -11.88
C GLN A 295 -9.54 -5.42 -12.39
N ALA A 296 -10.65 -4.68 -12.29
CA ALA A 296 -11.96 -5.16 -12.71
C ALA A 296 -12.00 -5.49 -14.21
N PRO A 297 -12.75 -6.53 -14.62
CA PRO A 297 -12.94 -6.88 -16.02
C PRO A 297 -13.61 -5.72 -16.77
N ALA A 298 -13.40 -5.64 -18.08
CA ALA A 298 -14.00 -4.60 -18.92
C ALA A 298 -15.54 -4.60 -18.86
N THR A 299 -16.13 -5.78 -18.72
CA THR A 299 -17.58 -6.00 -18.58
C THR A 299 -17.86 -7.13 -17.60
N GLU A 300 -18.99 -7.07 -16.89
CA GLU A 300 -19.51 -8.16 -16.04
C GLU A 300 -20.97 -8.43 -16.39
N ASN A 301 -21.36 -9.70 -16.50
CA ASN A 301 -22.75 -10.11 -16.69
C ASN A 301 -23.37 -10.47 -15.33
N PHE A 302 -24.39 -9.73 -14.92
CA PHE A 302 -25.16 -9.98 -13.70
C PHE A 302 -26.41 -10.84 -13.96
N GLY A 303 -26.74 -11.09 -15.22
CA GLY A 303 -27.83 -11.96 -15.64
C GLY A 303 -27.35 -13.37 -15.95
N ASP A 304 -28.23 -14.16 -16.56
CA ASP A 304 -27.89 -15.49 -17.06
C ASP A 304 -27.62 -15.47 -18.59
N ALA A 305 -27.28 -16.62 -19.17
CA ALA A 305 -26.98 -16.73 -20.60
C ALA A 305 -28.20 -16.44 -21.50
N SER A 306 -29.42 -16.63 -21.00
CA SER A 306 -30.68 -16.41 -21.72
C SER A 306 -31.23 -14.98 -21.56
N LYS A 307 -30.86 -14.30 -20.45
CA LYS A 307 -31.23 -12.93 -20.11
C LYS A 307 -30.00 -12.18 -19.60
N PRO A 308 -29.07 -11.80 -20.50
CA PRO A 308 -27.86 -11.10 -20.10
C PRO A 308 -28.18 -9.70 -19.54
N ALA A 309 -27.50 -9.34 -18.46
CA ALA A 309 -27.52 -8.03 -17.83
C ALA A 309 -26.07 -7.55 -17.68
N ILE A 310 -25.52 -7.04 -18.77
CA ILE A 310 -24.09 -6.72 -18.87
C ILE A 310 -23.87 -5.25 -18.53
N LEU A 311 -22.94 -4.99 -17.62
CA LEU A 311 -22.46 -3.66 -17.28
C LEU A 311 -20.99 -3.52 -17.68
N ASP A 312 -20.64 -2.38 -18.27
CA ASP A 312 -19.24 -1.99 -18.41
C ASP A 312 -18.64 -1.69 -17.05
N ARG A 313 -17.32 -1.86 -16.93
CA ARG A 313 -16.55 -1.62 -15.71
C ARG A 313 -16.88 -0.30 -15.01
N TYR A 314 -17.09 0.77 -15.79
CA TYR A 314 -17.42 2.11 -15.27
C TYR A 314 -18.77 2.17 -14.55
N TRP A 315 -19.75 1.41 -15.05
CA TRP A 315 -21.12 1.39 -14.56
C TRP A 315 -21.40 0.18 -13.68
N ASN A 316 -20.38 -0.59 -13.32
CA ASN A 316 -20.52 -1.72 -12.43
C ASN A 316 -20.54 -1.23 -10.96
N PRO A 317 -21.59 -1.51 -10.18
CA PRO A 317 -21.75 -1.00 -8.81
C PRO A 317 -20.81 -1.65 -7.78
N ARG A 318 -20.02 -2.66 -8.16
CA ARG A 318 -18.96 -3.18 -7.29
C ARG A 318 -17.77 -2.22 -7.16
N TYR A 319 -17.66 -1.26 -8.07
CA TYR A 319 -16.49 -0.43 -8.23
C TYR A 319 -16.85 1.05 -8.31
N ASN A 320 -15.85 1.89 -8.03
CA ASN A 320 -15.97 3.34 -8.13
C ASN A 320 -14.88 3.90 -9.07
N PRO A 321 -15.27 4.44 -10.25
CA PRO A 321 -14.32 4.96 -11.23
C PRO A 321 -13.81 6.36 -10.91
N ALA A 322 -14.41 7.06 -9.94
CA ALA A 322 -14.24 8.50 -9.79
C ALA A 322 -12.81 8.93 -9.42
N THR A 323 -12.33 9.96 -10.11
CA THR A 323 -10.98 10.54 -9.96
C THR A 323 -10.99 11.98 -9.44
N TRP A 324 -12.15 12.45 -8.98
CA TRP A 324 -12.38 13.78 -8.42
C TRP A 324 -12.77 13.69 -6.93
N PRO A 325 -12.64 14.77 -6.15
CA PRO A 325 -13.10 14.79 -4.75
C PRO A 325 -14.61 14.58 -4.69
N HIS A 326 -15.06 13.48 -4.09
CA HIS A 326 -16.47 13.08 -4.00
C HIS A 326 -16.74 12.32 -2.70
N MET A 327 -18.00 11.97 -2.46
CA MET A 327 -18.41 11.17 -1.32
C MET A 327 -19.07 9.87 -1.79
N VAL A 328 -18.65 8.74 -1.21
CA VAL A 328 -19.26 7.42 -1.42
C VAL A 328 -20.30 7.15 -0.34
N THR A 329 -21.49 6.66 -0.71
CA THR A 329 -22.60 6.50 0.24
C THR A 329 -22.92 5.04 0.52
N TYR A 330 -22.78 4.64 1.78
CA TYR A 330 -23.26 3.38 2.32
C TYR A 330 -24.59 3.59 3.05
N THR A 331 -25.53 2.69 2.86
CA THR A 331 -26.82 2.71 3.55
C THR A 331 -27.02 1.42 4.34
N ILE A 332 -27.46 1.55 5.58
CA ILE A 332 -27.83 0.44 6.45
C ILE A 332 -29.31 0.61 6.80
N GLY A 333 -30.11 -0.34 6.35
CA GLY A 333 -31.52 -0.45 6.70
C GLY A 333 -31.70 -1.48 7.80
N PHE A 334 -32.14 -1.06 8.99
CA PHE A 334 -32.17 -1.89 10.19
C PHE A 334 -33.60 -2.24 10.66
N SER A 335 -34.31 -2.96 9.81
CA SER A 335 -35.55 -3.66 10.12
C SER A 335 -35.99 -4.47 8.90
N GLN A 336 -36.99 -5.33 9.07
CA GLN A 336 -37.66 -5.95 7.92
C GLN A 336 -38.36 -4.93 7.00
N LEU A 337 -38.74 -3.75 7.51
CA LEU A 337 -39.30 -2.69 6.67
C LEU A 337 -38.28 -2.00 5.78
N ALA A 338 -37.00 -2.04 6.15
CA ALA A 338 -35.96 -1.47 5.32
C ALA A 338 -35.73 -2.29 4.03
N SER A 339 -36.12 -3.56 4.02
CA SER A 339 -35.93 -4.50 2.91
C SER A 339 -37.24 -5.02 2.30
N SER A 340 -38.39 -4.57 2.78
CA SER A 340 -39.72 -4.98 2.27
C SER A 340 -40.50 -3.81 1.68
N TRP A 341 -41.08 -4.04 0.50
CA TRP A 341 -41.71 -2.98 -0.30
C TRP A 341 -43.11 -3.39 -0.80
N PRO A 342 -44.12 -3.46 0.08
CA PRO A 342 -45.47 -3.86 -0.32
C PRO A 342 -46.07 -2.99 -1.46
N GLY A 343 -45.71 -1.70 -1.51
CA GLY A 343 -46.11 -0.78 -2.57
C GLY A 343 -45.39 -0.98 -3.91
N ALA A 344 -44.41 -1.87 -3.95
CA ALA A 344 -43.62 -2.21 -5.13
C ALA A 344 -43.25 -3.71 -5.13
N SER A 345 -44.22 -4.57 -4.81
CA SER A 345 -44.03 -6.01 -4.57
C SER A 345 -43.45 -6.81 -5.73
N THR A 346 -43.44 -6.25 -6.94
CA THR A 346 -42.79 -6.87 -8.11
C THR A 346 -41.27 -6.72 -8.11
N ILE A 347 -40.71 -5.83 -7.26
CA ILE A 347 -39.27 -5.69 -7.07
C ILE A 347 -38.84 -6.65 -5.98
N ILE A 348 -37.98 -7.59 -6.35
CA ILE A 348 -37.50 -8.66 -5.48
C ILE A 348 -36.08 -8.30 -5.06
N GLY A 349 -35.87 -8.15 -3.74
CA GLY A 349 -34.53 -7.91 -3.21
C GLY A 349 -33.64 -9.15 -3.35
N PRO A 350 -32.32 -8.97 -3.54
CA PRO A 350 -31.30 -10.01 -3.48
C PRO A 350 -31.44 -11.05 -2.37
N THR A 351 -30.92 -12.26 -2.61
CA THR A 351 -30.86 -13.34 -1.62
C THR A 351 -29.92 -12.98 -0.48
N ASP A 352 -28.74 -12.45 -0.80
CA ASP A 352 -27.80 -11.92 0.20
C ASP A 352 -28.28 -10.57 0.72
N LYS A 353 -28.21 -10.37 2.05
CA LYS A 353 -28.74 -9.19 2.74
C LYS A 353 -27.66 -8.28 3.36
N VAL A 354 -26.55 -8.85 3.81
CA VAL A 354 -25.50 -8.16 4.57
C VAL A 354 -24.13 -8.58 4.00
N PRO A 355 -23.67 -7.91 2.92
CA PRO A 355 -24.32 -6.82 2.16
C PRO A 355 -25.39 -7.34 1.17
N PHE A 356 -26.23 -6.45 0.66
CA PHE A 356 -27.21 -6.77 -0.39
C PHE A 356 -26.49 -7.27 -1.66
N GLY A 357 -26.94 -8.41 -2.20
CA GLY A 357 -26.38 -9.06 -3.39
C GLY A 357 -26.71 -8.36 -4.72
N TYR A 358 -26.47 -9.07 -5.83
CA TYR A 358 -26.73 -8.58 -7.19
C TYR A 358 -27.66 -9.51 -8.00
N ASP A 359 -28.44 -10.33 -7.30
CA ASP A 359 -29.50 -11.19 -7.85
C ASP A 359 -30.90 -10.57 -7.61
N GLY A 360 -31.97 -11.37 -7.74
CA GLY A 360 -33.34 -10.88 -7.65
C GLY A 360 -33.68 -9.93 -8.82
N SER A 361 -34.22 -8.76 -8.52
CA SER A 361 -34.54 -7.74 -9.51
C SER A 361 -33.37 -6.86 -9.94
N PHE A 362 -32.17 -7.05 -9.39
CA PHE A 362 -31.00 -6.27 -9.79
C PHE A 362 -30.70 -6.35 -11.31
N PRO A 363 -30.66 -7.54 -11.96
CA PRO A 363 -30.47 -7.65 -13.41
C PRO A 363 -31.59 -6.98 -14.23
N ASP A 364 -32.81 -6.92 -13.69
CA ASP A 364 -33.94 -6.26 -14.36
C ASP A 364 -33.76 -4.74 -14.38
N PHE A 365 -33.16 -4.14 -13.35
CA PHE A 365 -32.81 -2.71 -13.33
C PHE A 365 -31.66 -2.41 -14.30
N VAL A 366 -30.67 -3.30 -14.39
CA VAL A 366 -29.57 -3.19 -15.36
C VAL A 366 -30.09 -3.14 -16.80
N THR A 367 -30.98 -4.06 -17.16
CA THR A 367 -31.58 -4.11 -18.51
C THR A 367 -32.62 -3.00 -18.74
N GLY A 368 -33.18 -2.45 -17.66
CA GLY A 368 -34.29 -1.49 -17.66
C GLY A 368 -35.66 -2.14 -17.87
N THR A 369 -35.76 -3.47 -17.67
CA THR A 369 -37.04 -4.19 -17.63
C THR A 369 -37.84 -3.81 -16.38
N LYS A 370 -37.14 -3.38 -15.32
CA LYS A 370 -37.72 -2.69 -14.17
C LYS A 370 -37.13 -1.29 -14.03
N THR A 371 -37.93 -0.38 -13.49
CA THR A 371 -37.53 1.00 -13.17
C THR A 371 -37.82 1.27 -11.70
N TRP A 372 -37.04 2.14 -11.08
CA TRP A 372 -37.30 2.57 -9.72
C TRP A 372 -38.67 3.24 -9.62
N PRO A 373 -39.48 2.93 -8.60
CA PRO A 373 -40.80 3.51 -8.44
C PRO A 373 -40.70 4.91 -7.82
N LYS A 374 -41.70 5.75 -8.07
CA LYS A 374 -41.82 7.01 -7.34
C LYS A 374 -41.94 6.76 -5.84
N MET A 375 -41.14 7.44 -5.01
CA MET A 375 -41.14 7.31 -3.54
C MET A 375 -42.30 8.09 -2.85
N ASP A 376 -43.48 8.12 -3.48
CA ASP A 376 -44.64 8.89 -3.04
C ASP A 376 -45.45 8.26 -1.89
N ALA A 377 -45.16 7.01 -1.53
CA ALA A 377 -45.86 6.28 -0.48
C ALA A 377 -44.88 5.54 0.44
N GLU A 378 -45.20 5.54 1.74
CA GLU A 378 -44.35 5.00 2.80
C GLU A 378 -43.99 3.52 2.58
N ASN A 379 -44.92 2.71 2.06
CA ASN A 379 -44.76 1.27 1.83
C ASN A 379 -43.78 0.90 0.69
N LYS A 380 -43.08 1.87 0.11
CA LYS A 380 -42.00 1.67 -0.88
C LYS A 380 -40.80 2.60 -0.70
N ARG A 381 -40.85 3.59 0.21
CA ARG A 381 -39.76 4.56 0.43
C ARG A 381 -38.42 3.96 0.85
N SER A 382 -38.43 2.79 1.51
CA SER A 382 -37.18 2.12 1.89
C SER A 382 -36.38 1.56 0.71
N LEU A 383 -36.97 1.41 -0.49
CA LEU A 383 -36.22 1.09 -1.72
C LEU A 383 -35.14 2.13 -2.03
N ASP A 384 -35.41 3.37 -1.65
CA ASP A 384 -34.52 4.50 -1.85
C ASP A 384 -33.17 4.30 -1.16
N LEU A 385 -33.09 3.52 -0.06
CA LEU A 385 -31.82 3.18 0.56
C LEU A 385 -30.94 2.33 -0.36
N TRP A 386 -31.54 1.37 -1.07
CA TRP A 386 -30.81 0.53 -2.02
C TRP A 386 -30.37 1.35 -3.23
N HIS A 387 -31.29 2.15 -3.77
CA HIS A 387 -31.00 3.03 -4.90
C HIS A 387 -29.91 4.07 -4.55
N ALA A 388 -29.98 4.68 -3.37
CA ALA A 388 -28.96 5.62 -2.89
C ALA A 388 -27.58 4.99 -2.70
N ALA A 389 -27.48 3.76 -2.21
CA ALA A 389 -26.19 3.08 -2.13
C ALA A 389 -25.60 2.83 -3.52
N LEU A 390 -26.42 2.41 -4.50
CA LEU A 390 -25.97 2.21 -5.87
C LEU A 390 -25.50 3.54 -6.49
N ASN A 391 -26.30 4.59 -6.38
CA ASN A 391 -25.99 5.92 -6.92
C ASN A 391 -24.76 6.56 -6.29
N GLY A 392 -24.58 6.38 -4.98
CA GLY A 392 -23.41 6.83 -4.23
C GLY A 392 -22.21 5.90 -4.33
N ARG A 393 -22.24 4.84 -5.15
CA ARG A 393 -21.15 3.86 -5.33
C ARG A 393 -20.71 3.12 -4.06
N GLY A 394 -21.58 3.03 -3.06
CA GLY A 394 -21.35 2.21 -1.87
C GLY A 394 -22.14 0.91 -1.92
N ARG A 395 -22.54 0.40 -0.76
CA ARG A 395 -23.37 -0.80 -0.63
C ARG A 395 -24.53 -0.58 0.33
N PHE A 396 -25.65 -1.23 0.01
CA PHE A 396 -26.79 -1.34 0.91
C PHE A 396 -26.63 -2.58 1.79
N TYR A 397 -26.98 -2.44 3.06
CA TYR A 397 -27.01 -3.52 4.04
C TYR A 397 -28.42 -3.59 4.61
N ALA A 398 -29.14 -4.67 4.31
CA ALA A 398 -30.43 -4.95 4.91
C ALA A 398 -30.24 -5.82 6.14
N VAL A 399 -30.26 -5.17 7.30
CA VAL A 399 -30.04 -5.80 8.59
C VAL A 399 -31.39 -6.11 9.22
N GLU A 400 -31.74 -7.39 9.26
CA GLU A 400 -32.99 -7.87 9.84
C GLU A 400 -32.79 -8.51 11.23
N LYS A 401 -31.53 -8.77 11.59
CA LYS A 401 -31.12 -9.39 12.86
C LYS A 401 -30.14 -8.51 13.60
N GLY A 402 -30.13 -8.57 14.92
CA GLY A 402 -29.31 -7.65 15.71
C GLY A 402 -27.81 -7.91 15.58
N GLU A 403 -27.41 -9.17 15.49
CA GLU A 403 -26.01 -9.58 15.30
C GLU A 403 -25.42 -9.11 13.96
N ASP A 404 -26.25 -8.95 12.94
CA ASP A 404 -25.83 -8.53 11.61
C ASP A 404 -25.52 -7.02 11.53
N LEU A 405 -25.97 -6.22 12.50
CA LEU A 405 -25.70 -4.77 12.51
C LEU A 405 -24.22 -4.47 12.77
N GLU A 406 -23.63 -5.14 13.75
CA GLU A 406 -22.20 -5.01 14.03
C GLU A 406 -21.38 -5.52 12.83
N LYS A 407 -21.81 -6.63 12.22
CA LYS A 407 -21.19 -7.18 11.01
C LYS A 407 -21.21 -6.15 9.86
N ALA A 408 -22.34 -5.48 9.61
CA ALA A 408 -22.46 -4.47 8.58
C ALA A 408 -21.45 -3.32 8.77
N PHE A 409 -21.37 -2.74 9.98
CA PHE A 409 -20.39 -1.70 10.26
C PHE A 409 -18.94 -2.19 10.13
N ARG A 410 -18.64 -3.43 10.57
CA ARG A 410 -17.31 -4.03 10.43
C ARG A 410 -16.91 -4.21 8.98
N GLU A 411 -17.81 -4.68 8.13
CA GLU A 411 -17.56 -4.82 6.70
C GLU A 411 -17.39 -3.46 6.01
N ILE A 412 -18.22 -2.46 6.33
CA ILE A 412 -18.11 -1.12 5.75
C ILE A 412 -16.77 -0.48 6.13
N LEU A 413 -16.41 -0.45 7.43
CA LEU A 413 -15.14 0.13 7.86
C LEU A 413 -13.93 -0.70 7.41
N GLY A 414 -14.06 -2.02 7.30
CA GLY A 414 -13.03 -2.88 6.72
C GLY A 414 -12.82 -2.63 5.23
N LYS A 415 -13.90 -2.42 4.47
CA LYS A 415 -13.86 -2.06 3.05
C LYS A 415 -13.24 -0.68 2.87
N ILE A 416 -13.67 0.32 3.63
CA ILE A 416 -13.05 1.65 3.68
C ILE A 416 -11.55 1.51 4.00
N ALA A 417 -11.19 0.72 5.02
CA ALA A 417 -9.78 0.53 5.37
C ALA A 417 -8.97 -0.13 4.24
N THR A 418 -9.58 -0.98 3.42
CA THR A 418 -8.94 -1.65 2.27
C THR A 418 -8.81 -0.68 1.09
N GLU A 419 -9.86 0.07 0.76
CA GLU A 419 -9.87 1.03 -0.36
C GLU A 419 -8.99 2.27 -0.13
N ASN A 420 -8.66 2.55 1.13
CA ASN A 420 -7.77 3.65 1.55
C ASN A 420 -6.34 3.20 1.84
N GLN A 421 -6.04 1.90 1.70
CA GLN A 421 -4.64 1.48 1.65
C GLN A 421 -4.05 2.01 0.34
N ALA A 422 -2.93 2.74 0.46
CA ALA A 422 -2.08 3.05 -0.69
C ALA A 422 -1.81 1.74 -1.42
N ASP A 423 -2.13 1.64 -2.71
CA ASP A 423 -2.21 0.38 -3.46
C ASP A 423 -1.18 -0.66 -3.01
N LEU A 424 -1.60 -1.49 -2.06
CA LEU A 424 -0.68 -2.07 -1.10
C LEU A 424 -0.19 -3.42 -1.69
N THR A 425 -0.95 -4.03 -2.61
CA THR A 425 -0.57 -5.22 -3.38
C THR A 425 0.29 -4.91 -4.61
N SER A 426 1.04 -3.80 -4.64
CA SER A 426 1.92 -3.47 -5.76
C SER A 426 3.12 -4.43 -5.81
N THR A 427 2.95 -5.60 -6.39
CA THR A 427 4.07 -6.31 -6.99
C THR A 427 4.50 -5.50 -8.20
N ALA A 428 5.57 -4.72 -8.08
CA ALA A 428 6.23 -4.16 -9.24
C ALA A 428 7.43 -5.04 -9.61
N ALA A 429 7.63 -5.21 -10.92
CA ALA A 429 8.78 -5.90 -11.47
C ALA A 429 9.94 -4.91 -11.59
N SER A 430 11.06 -5.22 -10.95
CA SER A 430 12.22 -4.32 -10.80
C SER A 430 13.27 -4.50 -11.90
N GLY A 431 13.11 -5.54 -12.72
CA GLY A 431 13.98 -5.84 -13.85
C GLY A 431 13.81 -7.30 -14.32
N SER A 432 13.98 -7.53 -15.62
CA SER A 432 13.94 -8.87 -16.20
C SER A 432 15.15 -9.17 -17.07
N ASN A 433 15.69 -10.39 -16.95
CA ASN A 433 16.78 -10.87 -17.79
C ASN A 433 16.30 -12.08 -18.60
N ASN A 434 16.40 -11.99 -19.92
CA ASN A 434 15.98 -13.02 -20.86
C ASN A 434 17.20 -13.87 -21.23
N THR A 435 17.15 -15.17 -20.96
CA THR A 435 18.21 -16.10 -21.33
C THR A 435 17.82 -16.91 -22.55
N ARG A 436 18.80 -17.35 -23.36
CA ARG A 436 18.56 -18.20 -24.55
C ARG A 436 18.45 -19.70 -24.22
N SER A 437 18.42 -20.08 -22.94
CA SER A 437 18.54 -21.48 -22.50
C SER A 437 17.45 -21.86 -21.49
N ASN A 438 16.55 -22.80 -21.85
CA ASN A 438 15.49 -23.49 -21.08
C ASN A 438 14.57 -22.70 -20.10
N VAL A 439 14.91 -21.49 -19.65
CA VAL A 439 14.12 -20.56 -18.83
C VAL A 439 14.14 -19.21 -19.53
N GLY A 440 12.96 -18.74 -19.92
CA GLY A 440 12.78 -17.59 -20.81
C GLY A 440 13.00 -16.24 -20.14
N LYS A 441 12.78 -16.12 -18.83
CA LYS A 441 12.80 -14.83 -18.11
C LYS A 441 12.93 -15.01 -16.60
N PHE A 442 13.82 -14.24 -15.96
CA PHE A 442 13.83 -14.05 -14.50
C PHE A 442 13.28 -12.66 -14.15
N VAL A 443 12.44 -12.56 -13.12
CA VAL A 443 11.83 -11.29 -12.70
C VAL A 443 12.00 -11.08 -11.21
N GLY A 444 12.69 -10.00 -10.83
CA GLY A 444 12.75 -9.53 -9.44
C GLY A 444 11.52 -8.70 -9.11
N GLY A 445 11.02 -8.82 -7.89
CA GLY A 445 9.86 -8.06 -7.43
C GLY A 445 9.85 -7.84 -5.92
N TYR A 446 8.92 -7.01 -5.49
CA TYR A 446 8.72 -6.62 -4.10
C TYR A 446 7.25 -6.46 -3.75
N GLU A 447 6.94 -6.59 -2.46
CA GLU A 447 5.59 -6.48 -1.88
C GLU A 447 5.66 -5.61 -0.61
N PRO A 448 5.43 -4.28 -0.71
CA PRO A 448 5.48 -3.38 0.45
C PRO A 448 4.50 -3.79 1.56
N VAL A 449 3.29 -4.26 1.19
CA VAL A 449 2.29 -4.84 2.11
C VAL A 449 2.79 -5.96 2.97
N ASN A 450 3.56 -6.85 2.36
CA ASN A 450 4.00 -8.07 3.01
C ASN A 450 5.33 -7.78 3.69
N ALA A 451 5.34 -6.68 4.45
CA ALA A 451 6.47 -6.23 5.25
C ALA A 451 7.74 -6.04 4.40
N TRP A 452 7.59 -5.42 3.22
CA TRP A 452 8.68 -5.22 2.25
C TRP A 452 9.40 -6.53 1.89
N LYS A 453 8.60 -7.56 1.60
CA LYS A 453 9.09 -8.84 1.09
C LYS A 453 9.56 -8.65 -0.35
N GLY A 454 10.66 -9.27 -0.73
CA GLY A 454 11.07 -9.39 -2.14
C GLY A 454 11.22 -10.82 -2.58
N PHE A 455 11.31 -11.01 -3.88
CA PHE A 455 11.47 -12.34 -4.47
C PHE A 455 11.95 -12.24 -5.93
N VAL A 456 12.49 -13.34 -6.43
CA VAL A 456 12.67 -13.57 -7.86
C VAL A 456 11.75 -14.71 -8.30
N THR A 457 11.17 -14.59 -9.48
CA THR A 457 10.45 -15.65 -10.19
C THR A 457 11.19 -16.06 -11.46
N ALA A 458 10.95 -17.29 -11.93
CA ALA A 458 11.49 -17.81 -13.17
C ALA A 458 10.36 -18.33 -14.06
N GLU A 459 10.34 -17.83 -15.29
CA GLU A 459 9.31 -18.11 -16.28
C GLU A 459 9.93 -18.72 -17.55
N THR A 460 9.21 -19.61 -18.21
CA THR A 460 9.57 -20.24 -19.48
C THR A 460 8.52 -19.92 -20.52
N VAL A 461 8.95 -19.52 -21.71
CA VAL A 461 8.08 -19.25 -22.85
C VAL A 461 7.94 -20.54 -23.64
N GLN A 462 6.72 -21.08 -23.76
CA GLN A 462 6.48 -22.29 -24.56
C GLN A 462 6.43 -21.98 -26.06
N THR A 463 7.08 -22.82 -26.87
CA THR A 463 7.02 -22.76 -28.33
C THR A 463 5.70 -23.35 -28.84
N GLY A 464 4.79 -22.49 -29.31
CA GLY A 464 3.55 -22.91 -29.98
C GLY A 464 2.31 -22.07 -29.68
N ALA A 465 2.20 -21.49 -28.47
CA ALA A 465 1.03 -20.69 -28.05
C ALA A 465 1.39 -19.32 -27.44
N GLY A 466 2.67 -19.04 -27.15
CA GLY A 466 3.09 -17.79 -26.49
C GLY A 466 2.82 -17.77 -24.98
N ASP A 467 2.34 -18.88 -24.42
CA ASP A 467 2.07 -19.01 -22.99
C ASP A 467 3.36 -18.96 -22.16
N ILE A 468 3.29 -18.21 -21.06
CA ILE A 468 4.35 -18.05 -20.06
C ILE A 468 4.01 -18.97 -18.88
N ILE A 469 4.87 -19.92 -18.57
CA ILE A 469 4.69 -20.86 -17.45
C ILE A 469 5.88 -20.80 -16.48
N SER A 470 5.69 -21.14 -15.21
CA SER A 470 6.82 -21.24 -14.27
C SER A 470 7.86 -22.26 -14.76
N ALA A 471 9.14 -21.94 -14.59
CA ALA A 471 10.22 -22.86 -14.92
C ALA A 471 10.08 -24.18 -14.15
N THR A 472 10.21 -25.32 -14.84
CA THR A 472 9.93 -26.66 -14.27
C THR A 472 10.70 -26.93 -12.97
N GLY A 473 11.99 -26.57 -12.90
CA GLY A 473 12.81 -26.76 -11.70
C GLY A 473 12.46 -25.85 -10.51
N TRP A 474 11.63 -24.84 -10.73
CA TRP A 474 11.17 -23.93 -9.68
C TRP A 474 9.88 -24.42 -8.99
N GLU A 475 9.18 -25.39 -9.57
CA GLU A 475 8.01 -26.04 -8.95
C GLU A 475 6.93 -25.04 -8.49
N GLY A 476 6.78 -23.92 -9.20
CA GLY A 476 5.86 -22.83 -8.86
C GLY A 476 6.26 -21.97 -7.65
N ASN A 477 7.42 -22.24 -7.04
CA ASN A 477 7.95 -21.45 -5.94
C ASN A 477 8.75 -20.25 -6.46
N ASN A 478 8.89 -19.21 -5.63
CA ASN A 478 9.83 -18.12 -5.82
C ASN A 478 10.98 -18.21 -4.80
N THR A 479 12.02 -17.38 -4.95
CA THR A 479 13.19 -17.43 -4.06
C THR A 479 12.85 -17.15 -2.59
N ALA A 480 11.86 -16.28 -2.33
CA ALA A 480 11.38 -15.98 -0.98
C ALA A 480 10.81 -17.22 -0.30
N ALA A 481 9.92 -17.95 -0.97
CA ALA A 481 9.36 -19.20 -0.47
C ALA A 481 10.45 -20.24 -0.15
N ARG A 482 11.50 -20.31 -0.98
CA ARG A 482 12.64 -21.21 -0.75
C ARG A 482 13.48 -20.81 0.46
N LEU A 483 13.76 -19.51 0.60
CA LEU A 483 14.46 -18.99 1.78
C LEU A 483 13.63 -19.20 3.05
N ASP A 484 12.32 -19.02 2.98
CA ASP A 484 11.40 -19.20 4.11
C ASP A 484 11.25 -20.67 4.53
N ALA A 485 11.40 -21.60 3.59
CA ALA A 485 11.38 -23.04 3.86
C ALA A 485 12.65 -23.57 4.54
N LEU A 486 13.73 -22.77 4.65
CA LEU A 486 14.96 -23.20 5.31
C LEU A 486 14.72 -23.49 6.80
N THR A 487 15.04 -24.73 7.20
CA THR A 487 15.01 -25.20 8.59
C THR A 487 16.38 -25.11 9.27
N ASP A 488 17.46 -25.24 8.50
CA ASP A 488 18.84 -25.14 8.98
C ASP A 488 19.57 -23.93 8.37
N LEU A 489 19.75 -22.89 9.18
CA LEU A 489 20.43 -21.66 8.78
C LEU A 489 21.96 -21.76 8.83
N THR A 490 22.52 -22.84 9.40
CA THR A 490 23.98 -23.05 9.44
C THR A 490 24.54 -23.40 8.07
N SER A 491 23.71 -24.01 7.21
CA SER A 491 24.03 -24.30 5.81
C SER A 491 24.08 -23.06 4.89
N ARG A 492 23.56 -21.91 5.34
CA ARG A 492 23.58 -20.67 4.55
C ARG A 492 24.97 -20.05 4.52
N VAL A 493 25.50 -19.89 3.31
CA VAL A 493 26.78 -19.23 3.05
C VAL A 493 26.54 -17.74 2.86
N ILE A 494 26.74 -16.98 3.92
CA ILE A 494 26.61 -15.52 3.94
C ILE A 494 27.98 -14.95 4.26
N LEU A 495 28.55 -14.19 3.32
CA LEU A 495 29.87 -13.59 3.43
C LEU A 495 29.77 -12.08 3.70
N SER A 496 30.87 -11.48 4.15
CA SER A 496 31.01 -10.03 4.35
C SER A 496 32.49 -9.62 4.26
N TRP A 497 32.77 -8.36 4.58
CA TRP A 497 34.12 -7.79 4.57
C TRP A 497 34.49 -7.29 5.97
N SER A 498 35.65 -7.70 6.45
CA SER A 498 36.20 -7.28 7.73
C SER A 498 37.19 -6.14 7.55
N ASP A 499 36.92 -5.00 8.20
CA ASP A 499 37.81 -3.84 8.22
C ASP A 499 38.87 -3.91 9.34
N GLU A 500 39.03 -5.08 9.98
CA GLU A 500 40.11 -5.33 10.94
C GLU A 500 41.47 -5.20 10.24
N TRP A 501 42.30 -4.25 10.67
CA TRP A 501 43.65 -4.08 10.14
C TRP A 501 44.56 -5.25 10.54
N LYS A 502 45.22 -5.86 9.55
CA LYS A 502 46.23 -6.91 9.77
C LYS A 502 47.62 -6.36 9.45
N SER A 503 48.42 -6.12 10.48
CA SER A 503 49.78 -5.60 10.33
C SER A 503 50.69 -6.52 9.50
N ALA A 504 50.44 -7.83 9.51
CA ALA A 504 51.21 -8.80 8.72
C ALA A 504 51.04 -8.61 7.20
N SER A 505 49.87 -8.14 6.75
CA SER A 505 49.56 -7.93 5.33
C SER A 505 49.50 -6.45 4.93
N ASN A 506 49.68 -5.52 5.88
CA ASN A 506 49.47 -4.08 5.69
C ASN A 506 48.15 -3.76 4.97
N ALA A 507 47.10 -4.49 5.33
CA ALA A 507 45.79 -4.38 4.70
C ALA A 507 44.68 -4.76 5.68
N PRO A 508 43.42 -4.38 5.41
CA PRO A 508 42.27 -4.98 6.06
C PRO A 508 42.25 -6.50 5.89
N LYS A 509 41.65 -7.21 6.84
CA LYS A 509 41.49 -8.66 6.80
C LYS A 509 40.75 -9.14 5.54
N GLY A 510 39.81 -8.35 5.03
CA GLY A 510 39.11 -8.62 3.77
C GLY A 510 37.94 -9.58 3.93
N GLY A 511 37.74 -10.46 2.96
CA GLY A 511 36.62 -11.41 2.91
C GLY A 511 36.52 -12.35 4.11
N VAL A 512 35.35 -12.38 4.75
CA VAL A 512 35.04 -13.21 5.93
C VAL A 512 33.64 -13.79 5.84
N SER A 513 33.33 -14.78 6.68
CA SER A 513 31.94 -15.20 6.92
C SER A 513 31.18 -14.13 7.71
N PHE A 514 29.91 -13.90 7.41
CA PHE A 514 29.03 -13.01 8.16
C PHE A 514 28.44 -13.73 9.38
N ASN A 515 29.28 -14.05 10.35
CA ASN A 515 28.89 -14.69 11.60
C ASN A 515 29.26 -13.82 12.79
N TRP A 516 28.50 -13.95 13.87
CA TRP A 516 28.90 -13.36 15.14
C TRP A 516 29.98 -14.23 15.79
N ALA A 517 31.03 -13.58 16.28
CA ALA A 517 32.05 -14.18 17.13
C ALA A 517 32.37 -13.20 18.27
N THR A 518 32.76 -13.75 19.42
CA THR A 518 33.15 -12.94 20.59
C THR A 518 34.41 -12.12 20.28
N ASP A 519 35.33 -12.66 19.49
CA ASP A 519 36.55 -12.02 19.00
C ASP A 519 36.37 -11.36 17.61
N GLN A 520 37.48 -10.98 16.96
CA GLN A 520 37.49 -10.41 15.61
C GLN A 520 37.72 -11.48 14.51
N THR A 521 37.31 -12.73 14.76
CA THR A 521 37.41 -13.82 13.77
C THR A 521 36.65 -13.50 12.49
N TYR A 522 35.51 -12.82 12.59
CA TYR A 522 34.70 -12.41 11.44
C TYR A 522 34.72 -10.89 11.28
N LEU A 523 33.87 -10.19 12.03
CA LEU A 523 33.74 -8.73 11.98
C LEU A 523 34.65 -8.05 13.00
N SER A 524 35.14 -6.85 12.66
CA SER A 524 35.93 -6.05 13.59
C SER A 524 35.11 -5.57 14.80
N THR A 525 35.79 -5.13 15.86
CA THR A 525 35.13 -4.54 17.03
C THR A 525 34.28 -3.32 16.65
N ALA A 526 34.76 -2.50 15.72
CA ALA A 526 34.03 -1.32 15.25
C ALA A 526 32.77 -1.71 14.47
N GLN A 527 32.85 -2.69 13.58
CA GLN A 527 31.69 -3.20 12.85
C GLN A 527 30.64 -3.79 13.80
N LYS A 528 31.06 -4.59 14.79
CA LYS A 528 30.14 -5.13 15.81
C LYS A 528 29.46 -4.03 16.62
N ALA A 529 30.16 -2.93 16.91
CA ALA A 529 29.58 -1.77 17.60
C ALA A 529 28.54 -1.05 16.73
N LEU A 530 28.74 -0.95 15.41
CA LEU A 530 27.77 -0.34 14.49
C LEU A 530 26.43 -1.10 14.42
N ILE A 531 26.47 -2.42 14.57
CA ILE A 531 25.28 -3.28 14.68
C ILE A 531 24.58 -3.08 16.03
N GLY A 532 25.31 -2.71 17.09
CA GLY A 532 24.83 -2.60 18.47
C GLY A 532 23.90 -1.40 18.77
N LEU A 533 22.83 -1.71 19.52
CA LEU A 533 21.74 -0.91 20.13
C LEU A 533 21.13 0.29 19.35
N ASN A 534 19.81 0.15 19.13
CA ASN A 534 18.82 1.22 19.22
C ASN A 534 18.34 1.30 20.69
N ALA A 535 18.27 2.51 21.27
CA ALA A 535 17.84 2.74 22.66
C ALA A 535 16.36 2.36 22.92
N ALA A 536 15.56 2.08 21.89
CA ALA A 536 14.14 1.76 21.97
C ALA A 536 13.78 0.26 22.07
N SER A 537 14.75 -0.67 22.09
CA SER A 537 14.46 -2.12 22.10
C SER A 537 14.84 -2.78 23.45
N PRO A 538 13.96 -3.60 24.07
CA PRO A 538 14.15 -4.15 25.42
C PRO A 538 15.19 -5.28 25.52
N VAL A 539 16.09 -5.42 24.55
CA VAL A 539 17.07 -6.52 24.50
C VAL A 539 18.44 -6.01 24.95
N THR A 540 18.85 -6.40 26.16
CA THR A 540 20.02 -5.89 26.89
C THR A 540 21.40 -6.31 26.33
N SER A 541 21.48 -6.93 25.13
CA SER A 541 22.72 -7.30 24.42
C SER A 541 22.46 -7.66 22.93
N SER A 542 22.13 -6.66 22.09
CA SER A 542 21.38 -6.89 20.84
C SER A 542 22.16 -7.22 19.55
N GLY A 543 23.47 -6.93 19.45
CA GLY A 543 24.20 -7.03 18.17
C GLY A 543 24.23 -8.43 17.54
N GLU A 544 24.46 -9.46 18.35
CA GLU A 544 24.44 -10.86 17.92
C GLU A 544 23.06 -11.29 17.41
N LYS A 545 22.01 -10.91 18.14
CA LYS A 545 20.61 -11.24 17.78
C LYS A 545 20.17 -10.54 16.50
N ILE A 546 20.59 -9.28 16.31
CA ILE A 546 20.38 -8.56 15.06
C ILE A 546 21.09 -9.30 13.93
N LEU A 547 22.36 -9.65 14.08
CA LEU A 547 23.09 -10.39 13.06
C LEU A 547 22.41 -11.72 12.73
N SER A 548 22.01 -12.50 13.74
CA SER A 548 21.28 -13.76 13.55
C SER A 548 19.95 -13.54 12.81
N TYR A 549 19.22 -12.47 13.12
CA TYR A 549 18.02 -12.08 12.38
C TYR A 549 18.29 -11.81 10.91
N ILE A 550 19.35 -11.05 10.59
CA ILE A 550 19.77 -10.78 9.20
C ILE A 550 20.11 -12.09 8.48
N ARG A 551 20.78 -13.03 9.18
CA ARG A 551 21.05 -14.38 8.67
C ARG A 551 19.79 -15.24 8.49
N GLY A 552 18.63 -14.79 8.94
CA GLY A 552 17.34 -15.45 8.75
C GLY A 552 16.76 -16.11 9.99
N ASP A 553 17.36 -15.93 11.18
CA ASP A 553 16.77 -16.41 12.43
C ASP A 553 15.50 -15.62 12.74
N ARG A 554 14.44 -16.35 13.12
CA ARG A 554 13.11 -15.80 13.42
C ARG A 554 12.74 -15.93 14.90
N THR A 555 13.60 -16.52 15.73
CA THR A 555 13.31 -16.80 17.15
C THR A 555 13.07 -15.55 18.00
N GLU A 556 13.61 -14.41 17.60
CA GLU A 556 13.44 -13.12 18.28
C GLU A 556 12.38 -12.21 17.62
N GLU A 557 11.66 -12.70 16.60
CA GLU A 557 10.55 -11.98 15.95
C GLU A 557 9.32 -11.94 16.87
N SER A 558 8.93 -10.76 17.35
CA SER A 558 7.69 -10.56 18.11
C SER A 558 7.31 -9.08 18.19
N ALA A 559 6.10 -8.78 18.65
CA ALA A 559 5.61 -7.40 18.79
C ALA A 559 6.43 -6.52 19.76
N THR A 560 7.21 -7.13 20.66
CA THR A 560 7.99 -6.40 21.69
C THR A 560 9.51 -6.53 21.52
N LYS A 561 9.99 -7.24 20.48
CA LYS A 561 11.42 -7.49 20.21
C LYS A 561 11.80 -7.01 18.80
N LEU A 562 12.30 -7.90 17.94
CA LEU A 562 12.65 -7.59 16.54
C LEU A 562 11.41 -7.69 15.64
N ARG A 563 11.41 -6.90 14.56
CA ARG A 563 10.31 -6.83 13.58
C ARG A 563 9.89 -8.21 13.06
N VAL A 564 8.59 -8.49 13.08
CA VAL A 564 8.04 -9.70 12.44
C VAL A 564 8.04 -9.52 10.92
N ARG A 565 8.74 -10.40 10.19
CA ARG A 565 8.80 -10.37 8.71
C ARG A 565 7.76 -11.31 8.09
N LYS A 566 7.41 -11.07 6.83
CA LYS A 566 6.69 -12.06 6.01
C LYS A 566 7.61 -12.99 5.24
N SER A 567 8.83 -12.56 4.93
CA SER A 567 9.87 -13.39 4.33
C SER A 567 11.25 -13.02 4.86
N ARG A 568 12.19 -13.97 4.80
CA ARG A 568 13.63 -13.72 5.01
C ARG A 568 14.22 -12.83 3.92
N GLN A 569 13.69 -12.92 2.70
CA GLN A 569 14.15 -12.12 1.57
C GLN A 569 13.50 -10.73 1.58
N GLY A 570 14.35 -9.71 1.55
CA GLY A 570 13.93 -8.31 1.45
C GLY A 570 13.55 -7.92 0.02
N ASP A 571 12.84 -6.80 -0.10
CA ASP A 571 12.41 -6.22 -1.37
C ASP A 571 13.58 -6.01 -2.35
N ILE A 572 13.32 -6.28 -3.63
CA ILE A 572 14.21 -5.97 -4.75
C ILE A 572 13.57 -4.78 -5.47
N ILE A 573 14.05 -3.55 -5.26
CA ILE A 573 13.41 -2.35 -5.82
C ILE A 573 14.08 -1.86 -7.10
N ASN A 574 15.37 -1.49 -7.04
CA ASN A 574 16.08 -0.97 -8.22
C ASN A 574 17.12 -1.95 -8.78
N SER A 575 17.34 -3.09 -8.10
CA SER A 575 18.30 -4.08 -8.54
C SER A 575 17.74 -4.96 -9.65
N VAL A 576 18.41 -4.97 -10.80
CA VAL A 576 18.09 -5.84 -11.93
C VAL A 576 18.67 -7.23 -11.68
N VAL A 577 17.87 -8.28 -11.96
CA VAL A 577 18.33 -9.67 -11.86
C VAL A 577 19.40 -9.96 -12.92
N TRP A 578 20.59 -10.35 -12.49
CA TRP A 578 21.73 -10.63 -13.37
C TRP A 578 22.02 -12.12 -13.50
N TYR A 579 21.87 -12.67 -14.70
CA TYR A 579 22.20 -14.06 -14.99
C TYR A 579 23.67 -14.23 -15.36
N THR A 580 24.33 -15.25 -14.82
CA THR A 580 25.68 -15.66 -15.22
C THR A 580 25.75 -17.17 -15.39
N GLY A 581 26.10 -17.61 -16.60
CA GLY A 581 26.30 -19.01 -16.95
C GLY A 581 27.67 -19.25 -17.58
N ALA A 582 27.73 -20.12 -18.57
CA ALA A 582 28.94 -20.34 -19.37
C ALA A 582 29.42 -19.02 -20.01
N PRO A 583 30.75 -18.77 -20.09
CA PRO A 583 31.28 -17.62 -20.80
C PRO A 583 30.80 -17.58 -22.25
N ALA A 584 30.25 -16.43 -22.67
CA ALA A 584 29.62 -16.27 -23.99
C ALA A 584 30.51 -15.56 -25.04
N SER A 585 31.65 -15.01 -24.61
CA SER A 585 32.56 -14.27 -25.51
C SER A 585 33.62 -15.19 -26.11
N ASN A 586 34.24 -14.76 -27.21
CA ASN A 586 35.32 -15.47 -27.90
C ASN A 586 36.54 -14.56 -28.14
N TYR A 587 36.89 -13.71 -27.17
CA TYR A 587 37.98 -12.76 -27.34
C TYR A 587 39.28 -13.43 -27.80
N PRO A 588 39.99 -12.85 -28.79
CA PRO A 588 41.27 -13.38 -29.28
C PRO A 588 42.43 -13.05 -28.33
N LEU A 589 42.19 -13.18 -27.02
CA LEU A 589 43.15 -12.93 -25.95
C LEU A 589 43.76 -14.25 -25.47
N LYS A 590 45.04 -14.25 -25.13
CA LYS A 590 45.78 -15.45 -24.72
C LYS A 590 45.08 -16.12 -23.52
N GLY A 591 44.91 -17.44 -23.59
CA GLY A 591 44.28 -18.23 -22.53
C GLY A 591 42.75 -18.16 -22.44
N TYR A 592 42.09 -17.19 -23.10
CA TYR A 592 40.64 -17.03 -22.98
C TYR A 592 39.85 -18.18 -23.63
N ALA A 593 40.35 -18.74 -24.73
CA ALA A 593 39.77 -19.93 -25.35
C ALA A 593 39.81 -21.17 -24.43
N ALA A 594 40.86 -21.32 -23.63
CA ALA A 594 40.94 -22.40 -22.63
C ALA A 594 39.93 -22.13 -21.49
N PHE A 595 39.90 -20.90 -20.98
CA PHE A 595 38.95 -20.49 -19.93
C PHE A 595 37.49 -20.74 -20.31
N THR A 596 37.08 -20.35 -21.52
CA THR A 596 35.73 -20.58 -22.04
C THR A 596 35.41 -22.08 -22.14
N SER A 597 36.36 -22.89 -22.62
CA SER A 597 36.23 -24.35 -22.68
C SER A 597 36.11 -24.99 -21.29
N ASP A 598 36.93 -24.57 -20.33
CA ASP A 598 36.95 -25.12 -18.97
C ASP A 598 35.68 -24.78 -18.19
N ASN A 599 35.07 -23.62 -18.50
CA ASN A 599 33.86 -23.14 -17.84
C ASN A 599 32.59 -23.35 -18.67
N LYS A 600 32.63 -24.14 -19.75
CA LYS A 600 31.47 -24.41 -20.62
C LYS A 600 30.28 -25.04 -19.88
N ASN A 601 30.56 -25.76 -18.79
CA ASN A 601 29.58 -26.44 -17.94
C ASN A 601 29.37 -25.70 -16.61
N ARG A 602 29.66 -24.40 -16.54
CA ARG A 602 29.45 -23.62 -15.33
C ARG A 602 27.96 -23.61 -14.97
N ASP A 603 27.65 -24.10 -13.75
CA ASP A 603 26.30 -24.04 -13.19
C ASP A 603 25.80 -22.59 -13.20
N PRO A 604 24.67 -22.27 -13.87
CA PRO A 604 24.24 -20.89 -13.95
C PRO A 604 23.65 -20.37 -12.64
N VAL A 605 23.98 -19.13 -12.29
CA VAL A 605 23.55 -18.42 -11.09
C VAL A 605 22.93 -17.08 -11.47
N ILE A 606 21.85 -16.71 -10.79
CA ILE A 606 21.25 -15.38 -10.86
C ILE A 606 21.67 -14.57 -9.63
N TYR A 607 22.10 -13.34 -9.83
CA TYR A 607 22.51 -12.43 -8.79
C TYR A 607 21.57 -11.24 -8.72
N VAL A 608 21.20 -10.81 -7.51
CA VAL A 608 20.31 -9.67 -7.30
C VAL A 608 20.53 -9.04 -5.93
N GLY A 609 20.49 -7.71 -5.87
CA GLY A 609 20.55 -6.95 -4.62
C GLY A 609 19.19 -6.93 -3.93
N GLY A 610 19.20 -7.20 -2.62
CA GLY A 610 18.03 -7.17 -1.74
C GLY A 610 18.16 -6.11 -0.64
N ASN A 611 17.05 -5.46 -0.31
CA ASN A 611 16.94 -4.52 0.80
C ASN A 611 16.76 -5.22 2.16
N ASP A 612 17.09 -6.51 2.25
CA ASP A 612 17.42 -7.21 3.50
C ASP A 612 18.89 -7.07 3.90
N GLY A 613 19.67 -6.31 3.13
CA GLY A 613 21.08 -6.04 3.43
C GLY A 613 22.07 -6.86 2.61
N MET A 614 21.60 -7.65 1.66
CA MET A 614 22.42 -8.65 0.97
C MET A 614 22.32 -8.55 -0.56
N LEU A 615 23.43 -8.85 -1.24
CA LEU A 615 23.36 -9.41 -2.58
C LEU A 615 23.12 -10.92 -2.45
N HIS A 616 22.15 -11.46 -3.17
CA HIS A 616 21.90 -12.90 -3.23
C HIS A 616 22.35 -13.48 -4.56
N GLY A 617 22.87 -14.71 -4.52
CA GLY A 617 23.12 -15.57 -5.68
C GLY A 617 22.28 -16.84 -5.58
N PHE A 618 21.33 -17.04 -6.49
CA PHE A 618 20.47 -18.22 -6.55
C PHE A 618 20.82 -19.09 -7.76
N ALA A 619 20.76 -20.41 -7.62
CA ALA A 619 20.91 -21.31 -8.77
C ALA A 619 19.79 -21.04 -9.78
N ALA A 620 20.12 -20.83 -11.05
CA ALA A 620 19.11 -20.56 -12.08
C ALA A 620 18.18 -21.76 -12.31
N ALA A 621 18.69 -22.98 -12.09
CA ALA A 621 17.98 -24.23 -12.32
C ALA A 621 16.74 -24.40 -11.42
N ASP A 622 16.87 -24.04 -10.14
CA ASP A 622 15.82 -24.28 -9.16
C ASP A 622 15.51 -23.09 -8.25
N GLY A 623 16.31 -22.03 -8.22
CA GLY A 623 16.11 -20.86 -7.35
C GLY A 623 16.61 -21.05 -5.92
N LYS A 624 17.36 -22.13 -5.62
CA LYS A 624 17.99 -22.29 -4.30
C LYS A 624 19.15 -21.32 -4.12
N GLU A 625 19.24 -20.69 -2.95
CA GLU A 625 20.34 -19.79 -2.60
C GLU A 625 21.67 -20.56 -2.55
N ARG A 626 22.69 -20.02 -3.23
CA ARG A 626 24.06 -20.56 -3.27
C ARG A 626 25.03 -19.73 -2.45
N ILE A 627 24.83 -18.41 -2.44
CA ILE A 627 25.66 -17.46 -1.70
C ILE A 627 24.85 -16.19 -1.41
N ALA A 628 25.15 -15.53 -0.30
CA ALA A 628 24.75 -14.15 -0.07
C ALA A 628 25.96 -13.33 0.41
N TYR A 629 25.95 -12.03 0.15
CA TYR A 629 27.01 -11.11 0.54
C TYR A 629 26.43 -9.86 1.21
N VAL A 630 26.89 -9.56 2.43
CA VAL A 630 26.56 -8.33 3.18
C VAL A 630 27.71 -7.34 3.02
N PRO A 631 27.54 -6.27 2.24
CA PRO A 631 28.61 -5.29 2.05
C PRO A 631 28.93 -4.51 3.33
N ARG A 632 30.18 -4.08 3.47
CA ARG A 632 30.64 -3.34 4.65
C ARG A 632 29.85 -2.06 4.88
N GLY A 633 29.49 -1.35 3.82
CA GLY A 633 28.79 -0.06 3.88
C GLY A 633 27.36 -0.11 4.44
N VAL A 634 26.71 -1.28 4.42
CA VAL A 634 25.35 -1.43 4.97
C VAL A 634 25.32 -1.87 6.43
N ILE A 635 26.44 -2.36 6.99
CA ILE A 635 26.52 -2.93 8.35
C ILE A 635 25.90 -2.01 9.41
N GLY A 636 26.22 -0.71 9.37
CA GLY A 636 25.71 0.25 10.35
C GLY A 636 24.22 0.58 10.23
N LYS A 637 23.58 0.25 9.10
CA LYS A 637 22.14 0.43 8.89
C LYS A 637 21.34 -0.83 9.22
N LEU A 638 21.96 -2.01 9.35
CA LEU A 638 21.23 -3.28 9.55
C LEU A 638 20.32 -3.27 10.81
N LYS A 639 20.68 -2.49 11.83
CA LYS A 639 19.84 -2.27 13.02
C LYS A 639 18.49 -1.59 12.72
N ASN A 640 18.37 -0.88 11.60
CA ASN A 640 17.11 -0.26 11.17
C ASN A 640 16.18 -1.28 10.52
N LEU A 641 16.71 -2.32 9.85
CA LEU A 641 15.92 -3.37 9.21
C LEU A 641 15.09 -4.18 10.23
N VAL A 642 15.62 -4.30 11.44
CA VAL A 642 14.99 -5.07 12.52
C VAL A 642 14.00 -4.24 13.36
N SER A 643 13.88 -2.94 13.07
CA SER A 643 12.99 -2.03 13.80
C SER A 643 11.52 -2.37 13.57
N GLN A 644 10.70 -2.32 14.61
CA GLN A 644 9.24 -2.50 14.49
C GLN A 644 8.62 -1.49 13.52
N ASP A 645 9.20 -0.31 13.40
CA ASP A 645 8.72 0.77 12.54
C ASP A 645 9.21 0.68 11.08
N TYR A 646 10.05 -0.31 10.72
CA TYR A 646 10.64 -0.41 9.39
C TYR A 646 9.60 -0.39 8.25
N ASN A 647 8.39 -0.90 8.46
CA ASN A 647 7.34 -0.85 7.44
C ASN A 647 6.92 0.60 7.11
N ASN A 648 6.96 1.49 8.11
CA ASN A 648 6.65 2.91 7.97
C ASN A 648 7.89 3.75 7.61
N ASP A 649 9.09 3.23 7.87
CA ASP A 649 10.39 3.86 7.64
C ASP A 649 11.34 2.91 6.88
N HIS A 650 10.93 2.52 5.67
CA HIS A 650 11.71 1.63 4.80
C HIS A 650 13.07 2.25 4.46
N GLN A 651 14.07 1.39 4.33
CA GLN A 651 15.44 1.78 4.03
C GLN A 651 15.98 0.95 2.87
N TYR A 652 16.73 1.60 1.98
CA TYR A 652 17.53 0.90 0.98
C TYR A 652 18.83 0.37 1.59
N PHE A 653 19.24 -0.82 1.16
CA PHE A 653 20.50 -1.44 1.55
C PHE A 653 21.34 -1.81 0.33
N VAL A 654 21.13 -2.99 -0.25
CA VAL A 654 21.83 -3.43 -1.46
C VAL A 654 20.86 -3.28 -2.63
N ASP A 655 20.71 -2.04 -3.07
CA ASP A 655 19.70 -1.65 -4.06
C ASP A 655 20.28 -1.52 -5.49
N GLY A 656 21.62 -1.59 -5.61
CA GLY A 656 22.32 -1.53 -6.89
C GLY A 656 22.17 -2.82 -7.71
N SER A 657 22.27 -2.68 -9.04
CA SER A 657 22.26 -3.82 -9.95
C SER A 657 23.64 -4.49 -10.05
N PRO A 658 23.74 -5.82 -9.92
CA PRO A 658 24.97 -6.55 -10.18
C PRO A 658 25.24 -6.69 -11.68
N MET A 659 26.51 -6.88 -12.02
CA MET A 659 26.97 -7.29 -13.35
C MET A 659 28.20 -8.19 -13.24
N THR A 660 28.46 -9.00 -14.27
CA THR A 660 29.67 -9.83 -14.36
C THR A 660 30.50 -9.49 -15.58
N GLY A 661 31.82 -9.68 -15.45
CA GLY A 661 32.78 -9.55 -16.54
C GLY A 661 33.93 -10.53 -16.37
N ASP A 662 34.44 -11.03 -17.50
CA ASP A 662 35.64 -11.86 -17.50
C ASP A 662 36.89 -10.97 -17.52
N VAL A 663 37.80 -11.21 -16.59
CA VAL A 663 39.03 -10.42 -16.40
C VAL A 663 40.22 -11.36 -16.26
N ASP A 664 41.32 -11.03 -16.93
CA ASP A 664 42.61 -11.68 -16.70
C ASP A 664 43.32 -10.98 -15.53
N ILE A 665 43.41 -11.67 -14.39
CA ILE A 665 44.15 -11.18 -13.21
C ILE A 665 45.59 -11.72 -13.16
N GLY A 666 46.02 -12.40 -14.22
CA GLY A 666 47.36 -12.94 -14.37
C GLY A 666 48.31 -11.96 -15.04
N THR A 667 49.31 -12.51 -15.74
CA THR A 667 50.21 -11.73 -16.59
C THR A 667 49.95 -12.09 -18.05
N THR A 668 50.44 -11.27 -18.98
CA THR A 668 50.40 -11.60 -20.42
C THR A 668 51.09 -12.93 -20.74
N GLU A 669 51.99 -13.42 -19.88
CA GLU A 669 52.65 -14.71 -20.06
C GLU A 669 51.91 -15.89 -19.43
N THR A 670 51.27 -15.65 -18.28
CA THR A 670 50.50 -16.64 -17.53
C THR A 670 49.08 -16.12 -17.28
N PRO A 671 48.18 -16.24 -18.28
CA PRO A 671 46.80 -15.77 -18.13
C PRO A 671 46.10 -16.51 -16.99
N ASN A 672 45.32 -15.76 -16.22
CA ASN A 672 44.48 -16.26 -15.13
C ASN A 672 43.11 -15.61 -15.22
N TRP A 673 42.31 -16.11 -16.16
CA TRP A 673 40.97 -15.62 -16.40
C TRP A 673 40.02 -15.99 -15.26
N ARG A 674 39.23 -15.00 -14.84
CA ARG A 674 38.20 -15.08 -13.80
C ARG A 674 36.94 -14.37 -14.26
N THR A 675 35.79 -14.83 -13.79
CA THR A 675 34.52 -14.11 -13.92
C THR A 675 34.27 -13.36 -12.61
N MET A 676 34.42 -12.04 -12.67
CA MET A 676 34.22 -11.15 -11.53
C MET A 676 32.82 -10.56 -11.56
N LEU A 677 32.14 -10.57 -10.41
CA LEU A 677 30.88 -9.88 -10.19
C LEU A 677 31.15 -8.55 -9.51
N VAL A 678 30.59 -7.47 -10.06
CA VAL A 678 30.60 -6.14 -9.45
C VAL A 678 29.16 -5.74 -9.14
N SER A 679 28.93 -5.19 -7.95
CA SER A 679 27.63 -4.61 -7.60
C SER A 679 27.82 -3.40 -6.69
N SER A 680 26.81 -2.53 -6.65
CA SER A 680 26.78 -1.34 -5.81
C SER A 680 25.66 -1.39 -4.76
N LEU A 681 25.62 -0.39 -3.89
CA LEU A 681 24.54 -0.22 -2.91
C LEU A 681 23.35 0.58 -3.45
N GLY A 682 23.46 1.22 -4.62
CA GLY A 682 22.42 2.10 -5.15
C GLY A 682 22.07 3.23 -4.17
N LEU A 683 20.79 3.33 -3.80
CA LEU A 683 20.31 4.30 -2.81
C LEU A 683 20.72 3.94 -1.36
N GLY A 684 21.11 2.69 -1.09
CA GLY A 684 21.46 2.24 0.25
C GLY A 684 22.82 2.72 0.78
N GLY A 685 23.70 3.17 -0.11
CA GLY A 685 25.02 3.70 0.26
C GLY A 685 25.87 4.07 -0.95
N LYS A 686 27.15 4.32 -0.71
CA LYS A 686 28.13 4.72 -1.72
C LYS A 686 29.07 3.57 -2.02
N GLY A 687 29.58 3.51 -3.25
CA GLY A 687 30.60 2.55 -3.67
C GLY A 687 30.09 1.21 -4.15
N TYR A 688 31.05 0.30 -4.34
CA TYR A 688 30.89 -0.99 -4.97
C TYR A 688 31.71 -2.07 -4.27
N PHE A 689 31.38 -3.32 -4.54
CA PHE A 689 32.12 -4.49 -4.08
C PHE A 689 32.30 -5.48 -5.25
N VAL A 690 33.30 -6.36 -5.13
CA VAL A 690 33.70 -7.30 -6.17
C VAL A 690 33.82 -8.70 -5.60
N LEU A 691 33.15 -9.66 -6.24
CA LEU A 691 33.20 -11.08 -5.89
C LEU A 691 33.78 -11.90 -7.05
N ASP A 692 34.63 -12.89 -6.77
CA ASP A 692 35.01 -13.92 -7.74
C ASP A 692 33.92 -14.98 -7.80
N VAL A 693 33.19 -15.02 -8.92
CA VAL A 693 32.09 -15.96 -9.18
C VAL A 693 32.44 -16.96 -10.28
N THR A 694 33.73 -17.16 -10.55
CA THR A 694 34.21 -18.08 -11.59
C THR A 694 33.72 -19.51 -11.37
N ASN A 695 33.69 -19.97 -10.12
CA ASN A 695 33.25 -21.31 -9.76
C ASN A 695 32.07 -21.26 -8.77
N PRO A 696 30.82 -21.41 -9.24
CA PRO A 696 29.63 -21.35 -8.40
C PRO A 696 29.25 -22.69 -7.74
N SER A 697 30.14 -23.70 -7.75
CA SER A 697 29.88 -24.97 -7.06
C SER A 697 29.71 -24.79 -5.56
N ILE A 698 28.85 -25.63 -4.94
CA ILE A 698 28.58 -25.60 -3.49
C ILE A 698 29.87 -25.81 -2.67
N SER A 699 30.80 -26.62 -3.17
CA SER A 699 32.10 -26.83 -2.53
C SER A 699 32.98 -25.58 -2.54
N ASN A 700 32.85 -24.74 -3.57
CA ASN A 700 33.66 -23.53 -3.69
C ASN A 700 33.02 -22.34 -2.97
N LEU A 701 31.70 -22.14 -3.11
CA LEU A 701 30.94 -21.10 -2.44
C LEU A 701 30.75 -21.49 -0.97
N SER A 702 31.79 -21.27 -0.16
CA SER A 702 31.82 -21.66 1.25
C SER A 702 32.48 -20.59 2.12
N ALA A 703 32.16 -20.60 3.42
CA ALA A 703 32.74 -19.68 4.40
C ALA A 703 34.27 -19.77 4.49
N THR A 704 34.86 -20.95 4.22
CA THR A 704 36.32 -21.15 4.28
C THR A 704 37.05 -20.45 3.14
N ASN A 705 36.38 -20.21 2.01
CA ASN A 705 36.96 -19.58 0.83
C ASN A 705 36.68 -18.06 0.77
N ALA A 706 36.11 -17.48 1.83
CA ALA A 706 35.64 -16.09 1.84
C ALA A 706 36.72 -15.08 1.41
N ASN A 707 37.98 -15.28 1.82
CA ASN A 707 39.11 -14.42 1.47
C ASN A 707 39.49 -14.45 -0.02
N THR A 708 39.09 -15.51 -0.74
CA THR A 708 39.30 -15.64 -2.19
C THR A 708 38.04 -15.32 -3.00
N LEU A 709 36.86 -15.44 -2.39
CA LEU A 709 35.59 -15.09 -3.03
C LEU A 709 35.33 -13.59 -2.99
N VAL A 710 35.63 -12.92 -1.87
CA VAL A 710 35.42 -11.47 -1.73
C VAL A 710 36.72 -10.74 -2.05
N GLN A 711 36.82 -10.27 -3.29
CA GLN A 711 38.05 -9.66 -3.82
C GLN A 711 38.23 -8.22 -3.33
N LEU A 712 37.14 -7.47 -3.19
CA LEU A 712 37.18 -6.06 -2.80
C LEU A 712 35.83 -5.59 -2.24
N ASP A 713 35.87 -4.73 -1.21
CA ASP A 713 34.70 -3.95 -0.77
C ASP A 713 35.11 -2.49 -0.53
N ARG A 714 34.52 -1.59 -1.32
CA ARG A 714 34.69 -0.13 -1.22
C ARG A 714 33.39 0.56 -0.83
N THR A 715 32.45 -0.18 -0.25
CA THR A 715 31.14 0.34 0.10
C THR A 715 31.13 1.09 1.43
N ARG A 716 30.34 2.16 1.49
CA ARG A 716 30.23 3.05 2.64
C ARG A 716 28.78 3.46 2.87
N GLY A 717 28.42 3.72 4.12
CA GLY A 717 27.07 4.19 4.46
C GLY A 717 26.79 5.56 3.81
N SER A 718 25.53 5.83 3.43
CA SER A 718 25.17 7.09 2.73
C SER A 718 25.67 8.35 3.43
N ASN A 719 25.62 8.35 4.78
CA ASN A 719 25.99 9.48 5.64
C ASN A 719 27.34 9.25 6.37
N GLU A 720 28.11 8.24 5.96
CA GLU A 720 29.37 7.93 6.62
C GLU A 720 30.44 8.97 6.23
N ALA A 721 31.04 9.61 7.24
CA ALA A 721 32.14 10.55 7.06
C ALA A 721 33.41 9.84 6.57
N ALA A 722 34.21 10.49 5.72
CA ALA A 722 35.48 9.96 5.24
C ALA A 722 36.37 9.49 6.41
N PRO A 723 37.14 8.40 6.24
CA PRO A 723 38.09 7.96 7.26
C PRO A 723 39.01 9.11 7.72
N ASP A 724 39.12 9.30 9.04
CA ASP A 724 40.08 10.24 9.61
C ASP A 724 41.47 9.61 9.68
N CYS A 725 42.29 9.89 8.67
CA CYS A 725 43.65 9.39 8.57
C CYS A 725 44.67 10.16 9.42
N ALA A 726 44.27 11.21 10.15
CA ALA A 726 45.20 12.02 10.96
C ALA A 726 45.63 11.30 12.24
N THR A 727 44.80 10.37 12.74
CA THR A 727 45.06 9.58 13.95
C THR A 727 45.91 8.33 13.69
N LEU A 728 46.18 8.02 12.43
CA LEU A 728 46.92 6.83 12.00
C LEU A 728 48.40 7.14 11.77
N THR A 729 49.24 6.10 11.81
CA THR A 729 50.69 6.23 11.55
C THR A 729 51.18 5.13 10.60
N GLY A 730 52.37 5.34 10.00
CA GLY A 730 53.03 4.34 9.16
C GLY A 730 52.22 3.88 7.95
N THR A 731 52.33 2.58 7.62
CA THR A 731 51.66 1.96 6.46
C THR A 731 50.14 2.05 6.53
N GLN A 732 49.57 2.03 7.74
CA GLN A 732 48.14 2.18 7.95
C GLN A 732 47.65 3.59 7.57
N LYS A 733 48.44 4.63 7.87
CA LYS A 733 48.15 5.99 7.41
C LYS A 733 48.23 6.08 5.89
N SER A 734 49.29 5.57 5.27
CA SER A 734 49.43 5.61 3.80
C SER A 734 48.29 4.89 3.08
N PHE A 735 47.85 3.73 3.61
CA PHE A 735 46.67 3.04 3.10
C PHE A 735 45.40 3.88 3.26
N CYS A 736 45.16 4.45 4.44
CA CYS A 736 44.01 5.31 4.69
C CYS A 736 43.99 6.53 3.75
N ASP A 737 45.12 7.22 3.58
CA ASP A 737 45.23 8.38 2.69
C ASP A 737 44.94 7.99 1.23
N THR A 738 45.44 6.83 0.79
CA THR A 738 45.14 6.28 -0.55
C THR A 738 43.65 5.94 -0.70
N MET A 739 43.05 5.35 0.33
CA MET A 739 41.61 5.03 0.35
C MET A 739 40.78 6.30 0.27
N VAL A 740 41.09 7.33 1.06
CA VAL A 740 40.40 8.62 1.05
C VAL A 740 40.51 9.29 -0.32
N GLU A 741 41.69 9.24 -0.95
CA GLU A 741 41.87 9.78 -2.31
C GLU A 741 40.99 9.07 -3.33
N GLN A 742 41.03 7.73 -3.34
CA GLN A 742 40.23 6.91 -4.23
C GLN A 742 38.72 6.96 -3.94
N ASP A 743 38.33 7.29 -2.69
CA ASP A 743 36.93 7.46 -2.27
C ASP A 743 36.32 8.80 -2.72
N LYS A 744 37.12 9.79 -3.12
CA LYS A 744 36.60 11.10 -3.59
C LYS A 744 35.66 10.97 -4.78
N ASP A 745 35.92 9.98 -5.64
CA ASP A 745 35.12 9.69 -6.82
C ASP A 745 34.01 8.66 -6.55
N ILE A 746 33.89 8.17 -5.31
CA ILE A 746 32.89 7.18 -4.91
C ILE A 746 31.59 7.89 -4.49
N GLY A 747 30.69 8.03 -5.45
CA GLY A 747 29.32 8.51 -5.25
C GLY A 747 28.30 7.39 -5.02
N HIS A 748 27.02 7.77 -5.06
CA HIS A 748 25.95 6.80 -5.30
C HIS A 748 26.10 6.28 -6.73
N ILE A 749 26.26 4.96 -6.89
CA ILE A 749 26.30 4.31 -8.20
C ILE A 749 24.90 3.74 -8.44
N THR A 750 24.07 4.51 -9.15
CA THR A 750 22.70 4.15 -9.52
C THR A 750 22.62 3.87 -11.02
N ALA A 751 21.90 2.84 -11.43
CA ALA A 751 21.49 2.70 -12.82
C ALA A 751 20.32 3.67 -13.09
N GLN A 752 20.30 4.32 -14.26
CA GLN A 752 19.16 5.14 -14.72
C GLN A 752 18.09 4.28 -15.38
#